data_AF-A0A929D7U3-F1
#
_entry.id   AF-A0A929D7U3-F1
#
_cell.length_a   1.000
_cell.length_b   1.000
_cell.length_c   1.000
_cell.angle_alpha   90.00
_cell.angle_beta   90.00
_cell.angle_gamma   90.00
#
_symmetry.space_group_name_H-M   'P 1'
#
loop_
_entity.id
_entity.type
_entity.pdbx_description
1 polymer ?
#
loop_
_entity_poly.entity_id
_entity_poly.type
_entity_poly.pdbx_seq_one_letter_code
_entity_poly.pdbx_strand_id
1 'polypeptide(L)'
;MIDLEKIKSLIGNADEDLRIKGLKYLKESQNSSALELLTSALGDDSWRVRKTAVEIMTDYSDVESLLPYLLESLRCEDNAGMRNSSAEVLEILGRKSANYLVQFVDDEDHDLRKFVIDILGNIGDKIATPYLIKALSDDDENVKSSAAESLGKIGDDKAVNSLIDSLANNDLLLQFSALEALCKAGKGLPVSKIAIHLNNPLLKKAAYDVLGVSNDIEALPYLLKGLEDRSKGTRKAALKNLVTLFERMTVDKNEAKAMLEEKKTIISGVAASFLEKEDEETVAAAIKLLGWIKHKQSIKEILPWSSFETLAPLVTEVISDIGLDGQAELIDAYLKSDDVLRPYICSMLGEIGAQNAVDLLIEALRNDVGHIRHSSAISLGKLRDQRAIKPLMPLFEDDYGDVQEAAVIAFSYLAGEHRDAVLAVLKNYINSESFSIRRNCVKVLSNLGKKGDFSLALTALRDEEGSIRKNAVEALGALGGDEAVSPLILSLSDEERDVRIAGIECLGKMKCKESLKPLLTGLYDEDIWVKSAAIRAVASIGEGDVADQLTQLLNDGVGLIVIVALEALGKLALDETVPAMMNAMENEDNEVVKAAVENMSFSEDETYLTKLMSFIDHKNWEIRVAAIKVLSEKNVKGLKEMLSKRLDLEDDDLVISSINEALSNLT
;
A
#
# COMPACT_ATOMS: atom_id res chain seq x y z
N MET A 1 33.68 42.98 11.19
CA MET A 1 33.46 43.87 10.03
C MET A 1 33.67 43.02 8.80
N ILE A 2 32.63 42.78 8.02
CA ILE A 2 32.68 41.90 6.85
C ILE A 2 33.52 42.59 5.77
N ASP A 3 34.58 41.95 5.29
CA ASP A 3 35.43 42.47 4.21
C ASP A 3 34.75 42.26 2.86
N LEU A 4 33.96 43.26 2.43
CA LEU A 4 33.17 43.22 1.21
C LEU A 4 34.03 43.08 -0.05
N GLU A 5 35.25 43.61 -0.07
CA GLU A 5 36.17 43.47 -1.22
C GLU A 5 36.64 42.02 -1.37
N LYS A 6 36.96 41.36 -0.26
CA LYS A 6 37.30 39.93 -0.27
C LYS A 6 36.13 39.06 -0.70
N ILE A 7 34.90 39.39 -0.29
CA ILE A 7 33.71 38.65 -0.71
C ILE A 7 33.41 38.86 -2.20
N LYS A 8 33.51 40.09 -2.71
CA LYS A 8 33.39 40.38 -4.14
C LYS A 8 34.38 39.57 -4.97
N SER A 9 35.63 39.46 -4.52
CA SER A 9 36.65 38.65 -5.18
C SER A 9 36.32 37.15 -5.19
N LEU A 10 35.68 36.63 -4.13
CA LEU A 10 35.24 35.23 -4.07
C LEU A 10 34.04 34.97 -4.99
N ILE A 11 33.05 35.87 -5.01
CA ILE A 11 31.84 35.76 -5.84
C ILE A 11 32.17 35.93 -7.32
N GLY A 12 33.17 36.73 -7.68
CA GLY A 12 33.63 36.87 -9.08
C GLY A 12 34.60 35.77 -9.55
N ASN A 13 34.82 34.70 -8.78
CA ASN A 13 35.81 33.67 -9.11
C ASN A 13 35.30 32.68 -10.18
N ALA A 14 36.20 32.17 -11.02
CA ALA A 14 35.86 31.14 -12.02
C ALA A 14 35.41 29.81 -11.37
N ASP A 15 35.93 29.48 -10.19
CA ASP A 15 35.56 28.28 -9.42
C ASP A 15 34.22 28.48 -8.68
N GLU A 16 33.24 27.63 -8.98
CA GLU A 16 31.91 27.71 -8.38
C GLU A 16 31.91 27.47 -6.86
N ASP A 17 32.80 26.62 -6.33
CA ASP A 17 32.85 26.34 -4.88
C ASP A 17 33.37 27.56 -4.10
N LEU A 18 34.26 28.36 -4.71
CA LEU A 18 34.71 29.63 -4.16
C LEU A 18 33.60 30.69 -4.20
N ARG A 19 32.77 30.71 -5.26
CA ARG A 19 31.59 31.58 -5.34
C ARG A 19 30.58 31.24 -4.24
N ILE A 20 30.22 29.95 -4.10
CA ILE A 20 29.33 29.45 -3.04
C ILE A 20 29.87 29.83 -1.65
N LYS A 21 31.17 29.65 -1.42
CA LYS A 21 31.81 30.05 -0.16
C LYS A 21 31.72 31.55 0.07
N GLY A 22 31.92 32.36 -0.97
CA GLY A 22 31.71 33.81 -0.96
C GLY A 22 30.30 34.20 -0.53
N LEU A 23 29.27 33.59 -1.13
CA LEU A 23 27.87 33.84 -0.81
C LEU A 23 27.55 33.49 0.65
N LYS A 24 28.06 32.37 1.17
CA LYS A 24 27.82 31.98 2.57
C LYS A 24 28.28 33.02 3.59
N TYR A 25 29.28 33.85 3.27
CA TYR A 25 29.69 34.97 4.13
C TYR A 25 28.69 36.13 4.17
N LEU A 26 27.76 36.21 3.20
CA LEU A 26 26.71 37.21 3.15
C LEU A 26 25.49 36.86 4.01
N LYS A 27 25.40 35.62 4.54
CA LYS A 27 24.22 35.13 5.28
C LYS A 27 23.77 36.04 6.43
N GLU A 28 24.72 36.66 7.13
CA GLU A 28 24.43 37.54 8.28
C GLU A 28 24.34 39.03 7.90
N SER A 29 24.47 39.39 6.60
CA SER A 29 24.61 40.77 6.15
C SER A 29 23.32 41.29 5.50
N GLN A 30 22.63 42.21 6.16
CA GLN A 30 21.36 42.80 5.67
C GLN A 30 21.53 44.19 5.02
N ASN A 31 22.68 44.49 4.42
CA ASN A 31 22.90 45.79 3.76
C ASN A 31 22.71 45.71 2.24
N SER A 32 22.51 46.86 1.59
CA SER A 32 22.29 46.96 0.15
C SER A 32 23.40 46.31 -0.68
N SER A 33 24.66 46.46 -0.27
CA SER A 33 25.80 45.85 -0.98
C SER A 33 25.78 44.33 -0.96
N ALA A 34 25.29 43.71 0.12
CA ALA A 34 25.11 42.26 0.18
C ALA A 34 23.97 41.81 -0.73
N LEU A 35 22.88 42.56 -0.78
CA LEU A 35 21.74 42.29 -1.66
C LEU A 35 22.10 42.39 -3.13
N GLU A 36 22.88 43.39 -3.55
CA GLU A 36 23.39 43.50 -4.93
C GLU A 36 24.19 42.25 -5.35
N LEU A 37 25.03 41.74 -4.44
CA LEU A 37 25.85 40.55 -4.71
C LEU A 37 25.03 39.26 -4.76
N LEU A 38 24.08 39.09 -3.84
CA LEU A 38 23.15 37.96 -3.86
C LEU A 38 22.27 37.98 -5.12
N THR A 39 21.79 39.16 -5.51
CA THR A 39 20.97 39.36 -6.70
C THR A 39 21.74 39.01 -7.97
N SER A 40 23.00 39.45 -8.08
CA SER A 40 23.88 39.05 -9.19
C SER A 40 24.04 37.52 -9.24
N ALA A 41 24.20 36.86 -8.08
CA ALA A 41 24.36 35.42 -7.99
C ALA A 41 23.10 34.61 -8.33
N LEU A 42 21.89 35.21 -8.30
CA LEU A 42 20.68 34.59 -8.83
C LEU A 42 20.80 34.35 -10.35
N GLY A 43 21.63 35.12 -11.04
CA GLY A 43 21.89 34.96 -12.47
C GLY A 43 23.14 34.16 -12.82
N ASP A 44 23.79 33.50 -11.85
CA ASP A 44 25.03 32.74 -12.09
C ASP A 44 24.80 31.56 -13.05
N ASP A 45 25.80 31.24 -13.88
CA ASP A 45 25.75 30.11 -14.81
C ASP A 45 25.54 28.77 -14.08
N SER A 46 26.12 28.62 -12.88
CA SER A 46 25.99 27.42 -12.05
C SER A 46 24.67 27.42 -11.27
N TRP A 47 23.88 26.36 -11.48
CA TRP A 47 22.62 26.16 -10.74
C TRP A 47 22.85 26.03 -9.23
N ARG A 48 24.02 25.54 -8.78
CA ARG A 48 24.37 25.41 -7.36
C ARG A 48 24.61 26.75 -6.70
N VAL A 49 25.24 27.68 -7.43
CA VAL A 49 25.47 29.05 -6.98
C VAL A 49 24.13 29.77 -6.85
N ARG A 50 23.25 29.67 -7.88
CA ARG A 50 21.88 30.21 -7.82
C ARG A 50 21.10 29.66 -6.63
N LYS A 51 21.11 28.35 -6.43
CA LYS A 51 20.40 27.71 -5.30
C LYS A 51 20.88 28.21 -3.94
N THR A 52 22.20 28.40 -3.79
CA THR A 52 22.79 28.97 -2.56
C THR A 52 22.31 30.41 -2.33
N ALA A 53 22.24 31.23 -3.38
CA ALA A 53 21.72 32.59 -3.27
C ALA A 53 20.24 32.61 -2.87
N VAL A 54 19.42 31.72 -3.46
CA VAL A 54 18.00 31.53 -3.10
C VAL A 54 17.87 31.20 -1.61
N GLU A 55 18.57 30.16 -1.13
CA GLU A 55 18.53 29.74 0.28
C GLU A 55 18.90 30.87 1.25
N ILE A 56 19.91 31.67 0.91
CA ILE A 56 20.31 32.81 1.73
C ILE A 56 19.24 33.89 1.73
N MET A 57 18.69 34.25 0.57
CA MET A 57 17.68 35.30 0.46
C MET A 57 16.35 34.92 1.12
N THR A 58 16.00 33.62 1.17
CA THR A 58 14.78 33.15 1.86
C THR A 58 14.88 33.24 3.38
N ASP A 59 16.10 33.26 3.94
CA ASP A 59 16.34 33.43 5.38
C ASP A 59 16.25 34.91 5.84
N TYR A 60 16.04 35.87 4.92
CA TYR A 60 15.97 37.30 5.28
C TYR A 60 14.66 37.64 6.00
N SER A 61 14.80 38.39 7.10
CA SER A 61 13.67 38.87 7.90
C SER A 61 12.94 40.05 7.25
N ASP A 62 13.68 40.92 6.55
CA ASP A 62 13.16 42.14 5.93
C ASP A 62 12.88 41.89 4.44
N VAL A 63 11.66 41.46 4.15
CA VAL A 63 11.22 41.18 2.78
C VAL A 63 11.07 42.46 1.96
N GLU A 64 10.75 43.58 2.60
CA GLU A 64 10.51 44.86 1.90
C GLU A 64 11.78 45.36 1.20
N SER A 65 12.94 45.23 1.85
CA SER A 65 14.21 45.62 1.24
C SER A 65 14.70 44.68 0.14
N LEU A 66 14.23 43.43 0.09
CA LEU A 66 14.55 42.49 -0.99
C LEU A 66 13.81 42.80 -2.29
N LEU A 67 12.57 43.30 -2.20
CA LEU A 67 11.66 43.39 -3.33
C LEU A 67 12.21 44.19 -4.52
N PRO A 68 12.82 45.38 -4.36
CA PRO A 68 13.33 46.13 -5.51
C PRO A 68 14.33 45.32 -6.35
N TYR A 69 15.20 44.54 -5.69
CA TYR A 69 16.20 43.72 -6.37
C TYR A 69 15.58 42.51 -7.07
N LEU A 70 14.62 41.84 -6.42
CA LEU A 70 13.93 40.69 -6.98
C LEU A 70 13.02 41.08 -8.14
N LEU A 71 12.32 42.22 -8.05
CA LEU A 71 11.46 42.75 -9.12
C LEU A 71 12.29 43.16 -10.33
N GLU A 72 13.43 43.84 -10.13
CA GLU A 72 14.33 44.18 -11.24
C GLU A 72 14.92 42.92 -11.90
N SER A 73 15.21 41.89 -11.10
CA SER A 73 15.68 40.60 -11.61
C SER A 73 14.63 39.89 -12.47
N LEU A 74 13.35 40.05 -12.16
CA LEU A 74 12.25 39.53 -12.99
C LEU A 74 12.14 40.26 -14.34
N ARG A 75 12.52 41.54 -14.41
CA ARG A 75 12.56 42.32 -15.67
C ARG A 75 13.75 41.99 -16.57
N CYS A 76 14.74 41.26 -16.06
CA CYS A 76 15.94 40.94 -16.84
C CYS A 76 15.58 40.00 -18.00
N GLU A 77 15.52 40.50 -19.24
CA GLU A 77 15.16 39.70 -20.43
C GLU A 77 16.22 38.65 -20.81
N ASP A 78 17.50 38.95 -20.61
CA ASP A 78 18.62 38.14 -21.10
C ASP A 78 18.98 36.94 -20.21
N ASN A 79 18.42 36.83 -18.99
CA ASN A 79 18.80 35.78 -18.03
C ASN A 79 17.59 35.07 -17.43
N ALA A 80 17.15 33.98 -18.07
CA ALA A 80 16.05 33.15 -17.57
C ALA A 80 16.36 32.48 -16.22
N GLY A 81 17.64 32.17 -15.93
CA GLY A 81 18.06 31.61 -14.65
C GLY A 81 17.86 32.57 -13.50
N MET A 82 18.15 33.86 -13.72
CA MET A 82 17.90 34.95 -12.78
C MET A 82 16.40 35.08 -12.48
N ARG A 83 15.56 35.20 -13.52
CA ARG A 83 14.09 35.31 -13.35
C ARG A 83 13.50 34.16 -12.55
N ASN A 84 13.86 32.92 -12.88
CA ASN A 84 13.34 31.73 -12.20
C ASN A 84 13.79 31.68 -10.73
N SER A 85 15.05 32.02 -10.45
CA SER A 85 15.57 32.02 -9.08
C SER A 85 14.95 33.14 -8.24
N SER A 86 14.71 34.32 -8.83
CA SER A 86 13.99 35.41 -8.17
C SER A 86 12.53 35.06 -7.87
N ALA A 87 11.84 34.42 -8.82
CA ALA A 87 10.49 33.90 -8.59
C ALA A 87 10.48 32.86 -7.46
N GLU A 88 11.43 31.92 -7.44
CA GLU A 88 11.57 30.91 -6.38
C GLU A 88 11.73 31.55 -5.00
N VAL A 89 12.58 32.59 -4.86
CA VAL A 89 12.71 33.33 -3.59
C VAL A 89 11.37 33.92 -3.16
N LEU A 90 10.66 34.58 -4.07
CA LEU A 90 9.39 35.23 -3.78
C LEU A 90 8.30 34.21 -3.40
N GLU A 91 8.25 33.05 -4.06
CA GLU A 91 7.31 31.97 -3.77
C GLU A 91 7.58 31.35 -2.39
N ILE A 92 8.85 31.06 -2.06
CA ILE A 92 9.24 30.49 -0.76
C ILE A 92 8.90 31.45 0.40
N LEU A 93 9.06 32.75 0.21
CA LEU A 93 8.67 33.77 1.20
C LEU A 93 7.14 33.83 1.45
N GLY A 94 6.35 33.27 0.52
CA GLY A 94 4.91 33.03 0.69
C GLY A 94 4.10 34.30 0.98
N ARG A 95 3.26 34.27 2.03
CA ARG A 95 2.40 35.42 2.40
C ARG A 95 3.18 36.72 2.60
N LYS A 96 4.43 36.66 3.08
CA LYS A 96 5.23 37.86 3.35
C LYS A 96 5.53 38.63 2.07
N SER A 97 5.91 37.95 0.99
CA SER A 97 6.12 38.58 -0.31
C SER A 97 4.79 38.99 -0.95
N ALA A 98 3.75 38.16 -0.85
CA ALA A 98 2.43 38.44 -1.40
C ALA A 98 1.85 39.78 -0.92
N ASN A 99 2.03 40.14 0.36
CA ASN A 99 1.58 41.43 0.93
C ASN A 99 2.07 42.66 0.17
N TYR A 100 3.23 42.55 -0.49
CA TYR A 100 3.83 43.64 -1.25
C TYR A 100 3.67 43.45 -2.76
N LEU A 101 3.80 42.22 -3.26
CA LEU A 101 3.69 41.90 -4.68
C LEU A 101 2.34 42.32 -5.29
N VAL A 102 1.26 42.30 -4.50
CA VAL A 102 -0.06 42.78 -4.94
C VAL A 102 -0.07 44.24 -5.42
N GLN A 103 0.93 45.05 -5.07
CA GLN A 103 1.04 46.44 -5.53
C GLN A 103 1.59 46.55 -6.96
N PHE A 104 2.19 45.48 -7.50
CA PHE A 104 2.85 45.44 -8.81
C PHE A 104 2.02 44.71 -9.88
N VAL A 105 0.77 44.35 -9.56
CA VAL A 105 -0.16 43.75 -10.54
C VAL A 105 -0.62 44.73 -11.62
N ASP A 106 -0.37 46.03 -11.44
CA ASP A 106 -0.71 47.12 -12.36
C ASP A 106 0.55 47.86 -12.88
N ASP A 107 1.71 47.20 -12.82
CA ASP A 107 2.98 47.77 -13.31
C ASP A 107 2.91 48.12 -14.81
N GLU A 108 3.66 49.11 -15.27
CA GLU A 108 3.63 49.53 -16.69
C GLU A 108 4.12 48.42 -17.64
N ASP A 109 4.99 47.55 -17.16
CA ASP A 109 5.56 46.42 -17.90
C ASP A 109 4.69 45.16 -17.78
N HIS A 110 4.16 44.69 -18.91
CA HIS A 110 3.29 43.51 -18.94
C HIS A 110 4.01 42.22 -18.55
N ASP A 111 5.31 42.10 -18.80
CA ASP A 111 6.07 40.89 -18.47
C ASP A 111 6.24 40.79 -16.95
N LEU A 112 6.55 41.91 -16.29
CA LEU A 112 6.57 41.94 -14.83
C LEU A 112 5.19 41.66 -14.25
N ARG A 113 4.11 42.28 -14.76
CA ARG A 113 2.74 42.01 -14.29
C ARG A 113 2.44 40.51 -14.33
N LYS A 114 2.74 39.87 -15.46
CA LYS A 114 2.56 38.43 -15.65
C LYS A 114 3.34 37.62 -14.62
N PHE A 115 4.64 37.88 -14.43
CA PHE A 115 5.45 37.18 -13.43
C PHE A 115 4.89 37.34 -12.01
N VAL A 116 4.52 38.56 -11.62
CA VAL A 116 3.93 38.86 -10.32
C VAL A 116 2.65 38.04 -10.12
N ILE A 117 1.79 37.99 -11.13
CA ILE A 117 0.53 37.23 -11.11
C ILE A 117 0.76 35.72 -11.01
N ASP A 118 1.74 35.18 -11.75
CA ASP A 118 2.10 33.76 -11.69
C ASP A 118 2.61 33.39 -10.29
N ILE A 119 3.51 34.21 -9.73
CA ILE A 119 4.08 34.05 -8.38
C ILE A 119 2.98 34.11 -7.32
N LEU A 120 2.08 35.10 -7.39
CA LEU A 120 0.95 35.22 -6.46
C LEU A 120 0.03 34.00 -6.51
N GLY A 121 -0.20 33.44 -7.71
CA GLY A 121 -0.96 32.21 -7.89
C GLY A 121 -0.27 30.98 -7.30
N ASN A 122 1.05 30.86 -7.47
CA ASN A 122 1.85 29.76 -6.91
C ASN A 122 1.97 29.85 -5.38
N ILE A 123 2.00 31.06 -4.81
CA ILE A 123 1.90 31.27 -3.36
C ILE A 123 0.54 30.79 -2.84
N GLY A 124 -0.54 30.99 -3.61
CA GLY A 124 -1.87 30.48 -3.28
C GLY A 124 -2.59 31.24 -2.16
N ASP A 125 -2.08 32.41 -1.74
CA ASP A 125 -2.68 33.18 -0.65
C ASP A 125 -3.85 34.05 -1.13
N LYS A 126 -4.98 33.98 -0.43
CA LYS A 126 -6.23 34.69 -0.75
C LYS A 126 -6.12 36.21 -0.69
N ILE A 127 -5.04 36.76 -0.12
CA ILE A 127 -4.78 38.20 -0.18
C ILE A 127 -4.65 38.69 -1.63
N ALA A 128 -4.17 37.83 -2.54
CA ALA A 128 -4.01 38.16 -3.95
C ALA A 128 -5.33 38.17 -4.73
N THR A 129 -6.39 37.50 -4.23
CA THR A 129 -7.64 37.29 -4.97
C THR A 129 -8.23 38.58 -5.57
N PRO A 130 -8.41 39.70 -4.84
CA PRO A 130 -8.99 40.91 -5.42
C PRO A 130 -8.14 41.52 -6.53
N TYR A 131 -6.82 41.38 -6.44
CA TYR A 131 -5.85 41.91 -7.39
C TYR A 131 -5.82 41.08 -8.67
N LEU A 132 -5.84 39.75 -8.52
CA LEU A 132 -5.94 38.83 -9.65
C LEU A 132 -7.29 38.97 -10.38
N ILE A 133 -8.39 39.24 -9.65
CA ILE A 133 -9.69 39.55 -10.28
C ILE A 133 -9.58 40.81 -11.16
N LYS A 134 -8.87 41.85 -10.71
CA LYS A 134 -8.64 43.05 -11.49
C LYS A 134 -7.85 42.74 -12.77
N ALA A 135 -6.81 41.92 -12.68
CA ALA A 135 -5.95 41.53 -13.80
C ALA A 135 -6.67 40.70 -14.89
N LEU A 136 -7.87 40.16 -14.64
CA LEU A 136 -8.70 39.56 -15.69
C LEU A 136 -9.15 40.55 -16.77
N SER A 137 -9.08 41.85 -16.47
CA SER A 137 -9.41 42.95 -17.39
C SER A 137 -8.17 43.71 -17.86
N ASP A 138 -6.98 43.12 -17.73
CA ASP A 138 -5.72 43.72 -18.22
C ASP A 138 -5.77 43.92 -19.75
N ASP A 139 -4.97 44.84 -20.29
CA ASP A 139 -4.90 45.05 -21.73
C ASP A 139 -4.08 43.95 -22.45
N ASP A 140 -3.17 43.28 -21.73
CA ASP A 140 -2.35 42.17 -22.26
C ASP A 140 -3.04 40.80 -22.10
N GLU A 141 -3.05 40.02 -23.19
CA GLU A 141 -3.72 38.71 -23.24
C GLU A 141 -3.04 37.64 -22.38
N ASN A 142 -1.72 37.70 -22.22
CA ASN A 142 -0.97 36.75 -21.38
C ASN A 142 -1.22 37.04 -19.91
N VAL A 143 -1.25 38.33 -19.53
CA VAL A 143 -1.59 38.76 -18.17
C VAL A 143 -2.98 38.28 -17.77
N LYS A 144 -3.99 38.46 -18.63
CA LYS A 144 -5.35 37.93 -18.40
C LYS A 144 -5.37 36.41 -18.19
N SER A 145 -4.63 35.68 -19.02
CA SER A 145 -4.60 34.20 -18.97
C SER A 145 -3.90 33.72 -17.70
N SER A 146 -2.77 34.31 -17.33
CA SER A 146 -2.08 34.08 -16.06
C SER A 146 -2.97 34.42 -14.87
N ALA A 147 -3.73 35.52 -14.92
CA ALA A 147 -4.66 35.89 -13.86
C ALA A 147 -5.75 34.83 -13.67
N ALA A 148 -6.34 34.34 -14.78
CA ALA A 148 -7.33 33.27 -14.73
C ALA A 148 -6.74 31.97 -14.14
N GLU A 149 -5.56 31.55 -14.59
CA GLU A 149 -4.89 30.35 -14.07
C GLU A 149 -4.59 30.49 -12.56
N SER A 150 -4.02 31.61 -12.14
CA SER A 150 -3.68 31.90 -10.74
C SER A 150 -4.92 31.92 -9.83
N LEU A 151 -6.04 32.48 -10.30
CA LEU A 151 -7.33 32.40 -9.60
C LEU A 151 -7.81 30.95 -9.46
N GLY A 152 -7.63 30.12 -10.48
CA GLY A 152 -7.95 28.69 -10.43
C GLY A 152 -7.12 27.93 -9.39
N LYS A 153 -5.83 28.26 -9.26
CA LYS A 153 -4.92 27.70 -8.25
C LYS A 153 -5.34 28.09 -6.82
N ILE A 154 -5.75 29.34 -6.60
CA ILE A 154 -6.21 29.83 -5.29
C ILE A 154 -7.55 29.18 -4.91
N GLY A 155 -8.49 29.08 -5.85
CA GLY A 155 -9.71 28.30 -5.71
C GLY A 155 -10.67 28.74 -4.59
N ASP A 156 -10.56 29.97 -4.08
CA ASP A 156 -11.52 30.51 -3.13
C ASP A 156 -12.84 30.93 -3.81
N ASP A 157 -13.91 31.09 -3.04
CA ASP A 157 -15.25 31.34 -3.60
C ASP A 157 -15.30 32.61 -4.47
N LYS A 158 -14.49 33.63 -4.16
CA LYS A 158 -14.44 34.86 -4.95
C LYS A 158 -13.74 34.63 -6.27
N ALA A 159 -12.60 33.94 -6.27
CA ALA A 159 -11.87 33.56 -7.46
C ALA A 159 -12.73 32.72 -8.40
N VAL A 160 -13.40 31.69 -7.87
CA VAL A 160 -14.31 30.82 -8.65
C VAL A 160 -15.46 31.63 -9.26
N ASN A 161 -16.12 32.49 -8.49
CA ASN A 161 -17.22 33.32 -9.01
C ASN A 161 -16.76 34.29 -10.11
N SER A 162 -15.59 34.92 -9.97
CA SER A 162 -15.06 35.83 -11.00
C SER A 162 -14.62 35.11 -12.28
N LEU A 163 -14.09 33.89 -12.16
CA LEU A 163 -13.83 33.03 -13.33
C LEU A 163 -15.12 32.65 -14.06
N ILE A 164 -16.17 32.30 -13.31
CA ILE A 164 -17.50 32.04 -13.87
C ILE A 164 -18.06 33.27 -14.60
N ASP A 165 -17.90 34.46 -14.03
CA ASP A 165 -18.38 35.69 -14.66
C ASP A 165 -17.56 36.04 -15.92
N SER A 166 -16.26 35.69 -15.93
CA SER A 166 -15.39 35.85 -17.10
C SER A 166 -15.82 35.01 -18.30
N LEU A 167 -16.59 33.94 -18.08
CA LEU A 167 -17.17 33.15 -19.16
C LEU A 167 -18.17 33.97 -20.00
N ALA A 168 -18.80 35.01 -19.45
CA ALA A 168 -19.73 35.86 -20.19
C ALA A 168 -19.04 36.90 -21.11
N ASN A 169 -17.71 37.03 -21.05
CA ASN A 169 -16.96 37.98 -21.86
C ASN A 169 -16.85 37.54 -23.33
N ASN A 170 -16.56 38.48 -24.24
CA ASN A 170 -16.38 38.19 -25.67
C ASN A 170 -14.96 37.73 -26.05
N ASP A 171 -14.06 37.60 -25.06
CA ASP A 171 -12.67 37.20 -25.25
C ASP A 171 -12.55 35.67 -25.16
N LEU A 172 -12.35 35.02 -26.31
CA LEU A 172 -12.30 33.56 -26.42
C LEU A 172 -11.12 32.94 -25.67
N LEU A 173 -9.97 33.62 -25.62
CA LEU A 173 -8.79 33.11 -24.95
C LEU A 173 -9.01 33.16 -23.43
N LEU A 174 -9.54 34.28 -22.93
CA LEU A 174 -9.90 34.40 -21.52
C LEU A 174 -10.98 33.38 -21.12
N GLN A 175 -12.00 33.16 -21.95
CA GLN A 175 -13.02 32.13 -21.70
C GLN A 175 -12.39 30.74 -21.59
N PHE A 176 -11.45 30.41 -22.48
CA PHE A 176 -10.74 29.13 -22.45
C PHE A 176 -9.92 28.98 -21.17
N SER A 177 -9.09 29.97 -20.84
CA SER A 177 -8.27 30.00 -19.62
C SER A 177 -9.13 29.91 -18.36
N ALA A 178 -10.29 30.59 -18.35
CA ALA A 178 -11.24 30.52 -17.25
C ALA A 178 -11.85 29.11 -17.09
N LEU A 179 -12.20 28.43 -18.18
CA LEU A 179 -12.68 27.04 -18.11
C LEU A 179 -11.60 26.09 -17.59
N GLU A 180 -10.36 26.20 -18.06
CA GLU A 180 -9.25 25.37 -17.54
C GLU A 180 -9.01 25.63 -16.04
N ALA A 181 -9.04 26.90 -15.62
CA ALA A 181 -8.91 27.29 -14.23
C ALA A 181 -10.06 26.74 -13.35
N LEU A 182 -11.30 26.82 -13.82
CA LEU A 182 -12.47 26.24 -13.13
C LEU A 182 -12.37 24.72 -13.03
N CYS A 183 -11.87 24.05 -14.07
CA CYS A 183 -11.64 22.60 -14.05
C CYS A 183 -10.65 22.20 -12.95
N LYS A 184 -9.56 22.98 -12.78
CA LYS A 184 -8.57 22.76 -11.70
C LYS A 184 -9.18 23.03 -10.32
N ALA A 185 -10.03 24.05 -10.17
CA ALA A 185 -10.66 24.42 -8.89
C ALA A 185 -11.67 23.37 -8.38
N GLY A 186 -12.50 22.81 -9.27
CA GLY A 186 -13.32 21.62 -9.01
C GLY A 186 -14.41 21.73 -7.93
N LYS A 187 -14.87 22.94 -7.56
CA LYS A 187 -15.92 23.18 -6.55
C LYS A 187 -16.89 24.30 -6.95
N GLY A 188 -18.17 24.13 -6.60
CA GLY A 188 -19.18 25.21 -6.64
C GLY A 188 -19.52 25.72 -8.05
N LEU A 189 -19.56 24.82 -9.03
CA LEU A 189 -19.65 25.17 -10.45
C LEU A 189 -21.10 25.15 -10.96
N PRO A 190 -21.68 26.29 -11.37
CA PRO A 190 -23.05 26.33 -11.89
C PRO A 190 -23.11 25.72 -13.29
N VAL A 191 -23.62 24.48 -13.38
CA VAL A 191 -23.71 23.70 -14.62
C VAL A 191 -24.35 24.49 -15.76
N SER A 192 -25.41 25.24 -15.49
CA SER A 192 -26.12 26.04 -16.49
C SER A 192 -25.27 27.13 -17.14
N LYS A 193 -24.36 27.77 -16.39
CA LYS A 193 -23.45 28.79 -16.95
C LYS A 193 -22.37 28.15 -17.83
N ILE A 194 -21.88 26.96 -17.44
CA ILE A 194 -20.85 26.23 -18.21
C ILE A 194 -21.43 25.63 -19.49
N ALA A 195 -22.64 25.07 -19.42
CA ALA A 195 -23.27 24.35 -20.52
C ALA A 195 -23.49 25.20 -21.78
N ILE A 196 -23.62 26.53 -21.64
CA ILE A 196 -23.78 27.46 -22.77
C ILE A 196 -22.59 27.37 -23.74
N HIS A 197 -21.38 27.13 -23.21
CA HIS A 197 -20.14 27.07 -23.99
C HIS A 197 -19.98 25.79 -24.83
N LEU A 198 -20.83 24.78 -24.61
CA LEU A 198 -20.83 23.54 -25.40
C LEU A 198 -21.20 23.76 -26.87
N ASN A 199 -21.80 24.90 -27.20
CA ASN A 199 -22.12 25.28 -28.58
C ASN A 199 -20.93 25.90 -29.34
N ASN A 200 -19.86 26.28 -28.64
CA ASN A 200 -18.66 26.84 -29.25
C ASN A 200 -17.62 25.73 -29.49
N PRO A 201 -17.26 25.42 -30.74
CA PRO A 201 -16.31 24.34 -31.05
C PRO A 201 -14.94 24.45 -30.37
N LEU A 202 -14.46 25.67 -30.09
CA LEU A 202 -13.15 25.90 -29.46
C LEU A 202 -13.19 25.68 -27.94
N LEU A 203 -14.32 25.99 -27.30
CA LEU A 203 -14.48 25.90 -25.84
C LEU A 203 -15.11 24.58 -25.39
N LYS A 204 -15.77 23.86 -26.31
CA LYS A 204 -16.60 22.69 -26.01
C LYS A 204 -15.87 21.62 -25.20
N LYS A 205 -14.60 21.34 -25.52
CA LYS A 205 -13.81 20.34 -24.79
C LYS A 205 -13.58 20.78 -23.33
N ALA A 206 -13.05 21.99 -23.14
CA ALA A 206 -12.81 22.55 -21.81
C ALA A 206 -14.12 22.64 -20.99
N ALA A 207 -15.22 23.00 -21.62
CA ALA A 207 -16.53 23.01 -20.98
C ALA A 207 -16.96 21.61 -20.52
N TYR A 208 -16.72 20.54 -21.30
CA TYR A 208 -16.96 19.17 -20.84
C TYR A 208 -16.06 18.77 -19.67
N ASP A 209 -14.80 19.19 -19.67
CA ASP A 209 -13.86 18.92 -18.58
C ASP A 209 -14.36 19.55 -17.27
N VAL A 210 -14.84 20.79 -17.32
CA VAL A 210 -15.46 21.48 -16.17
C VAL A 210 -16.75 20.77 -15.72
N LEU A 211 -17.60 20.32 -16.64
CA LEU A 211 -18.81 19.55 -16.32
C LEU A 211 -18.49 18.21 -15.66
N GLY A 212 -17.39 17.55 -16.01
CA GLY A 212 -16.97 16.30 -15.38
C GLY A 212 -16.57 16.48 -13.92
N VAL A 213 -15.93 17.60 -13.57
CA VAL A 213 -15.46 17.86 -12.19
C VAL A 213 -16.49 18.56 -11.30
N SER A 214 -17.63 18.99 -11.84
CA SER A 214 -18.66 19.78 -11.13
C SER A 214 -19.22 19.09 -9.89
N ASN A 215 -19.20 17.76 -9.86
CA ASN A 215 -19.83 16.92 -8.85
C ASN A 215 -21.35 17.19 -8.72
N ASP A 216 -22.00 17.49 -9.85
CA ASP A 216 -23.41 17.84 -9.94
C ASP A 216 -24.11 16.99 -11.01
N ILE A 217 -25.18 16.28 -10.62
CA ILE A 217 -25.96 15.43 -11.53
C ILE A 217 -26.60 16.23 -12.69
N GLU A 218 -26.81 17.54 -12.53
CA GLU A 218 -27.29 18.41 -13.61
C GLU A 218 -26.34 18.40 -14.83
N ALA A 219 -25.06 18.06 -14.65
CA ALA A 219 -24.10 17.94 -15.75
C ALA A 219 -24.35 16.71 -16.64
N LEU A 220 -25.00 15.67 -16.10
CA LEU A 220 -25.15 14.37 -16.74
C LEU A 220 -25.90 14.42 -18.09
N PRO A 221 -27.06 15.11 -18.23
CA PRO A 221 -27.72 15.28 -19.53
C PRO A 221 -26.83 15.88 -20.62
N TYR A 222 -25.97 16.84 -20.26
CA TYR A 222 -25.10 17.52 -21.21
C TYR A 222 -23.96 16.61 -21.68
N LEU A 223 -23.36 15.86 -20.76
CA LEU A 223 -22.34 14.87 -21.06
C LEU A 223 -22.90 13.72 -21.91
N LEU A 224 -24.09 13.21 -21.58
CA LEU A 224 -24.78 12.19 -22.39
C LEU A 224 -25.07 12.68 -23.82
N LYS A 225 -25.53 13.92 -23.97
CA LYS A 225 -25.71 14.54 -25.30
C LYS A 225 -24.39 14.67 -26.07
N GLY A 226 -23.27 14.86 -25.37
CA GLY A 226 -21.93 14.90 -25.97
C GLY A 226 -21.49 13.59 -26.62
N LEU A 227 -22.00 12.45 -26.16
CA LEU A 227 -21.78 11.15 -26.79
C LEU A 227 -22.41 11.05 -28.19
N GLU A 228 -23.45 11.86 -28.46
CA GLU A 228 -24.14 11.91 -29.76
C GLU A 228 -23.47 12.88 -30.75
N ASP A 229 -22.36 13.52 -30.37
CA ASP A 229 -21.68 14.51 -31.21
C ASP A 229 -21.03 13.90 -32.45
N ARG A 230 -20.95 14.66 -33.54
CA ARG A 230 -20.30 14.24 -34.80
C ARG A 230 -18.78 14.09 -34.64
N SER A 231 -18.15 14.94 -33.83
CA SER A 231 -16.72 14.94 -33.57
C SER A 231 -16.32 13.78 -32.65
N LYS A 232 -15.40 12.94 -33.10
CA LYS A 232 -14.81 11.87 -32.27
C LYS A 232 -14.16 12.43 -31.00
N GLY A 233 -13.44 13.55 -31.11
CA GLY A 233 -12.79 14.19 -29.96
C GLY A 233 -13.80 14.67 -28.91
N THR A 234 -14.96 15.13 -29.34
CA THR A 234 -16.04 15.56 -28.44
C THR A 234 -16.69 14.38 -27.73
N ARG A 235 -16.98 13.29 -28.46
CA ARG A 235 -17.48 12.05 -27.85
C ARG A 235 -16.50 11.49 -26.82
N LYS A 236 -15.20 11.53 -27.13
CA LYS A 236 -14.12 11.12 -26.22
C LYS A 236 -14.10 11.95 -24.93
N ALA A 237 -14.15 13.27 -25.06
CA ALA A 237 -14.20 14.17 -23.90
C ALA A 237 -15.45 13.94 -23.04
N ALA A 238 -16.61 13.79 -23.67
CA ALA A 238 -17.85 13.47 -22.97
C ALA A 238 -17.77 12.12 -22.23
N LEU A 239 -17.26 11.07 -22.90
CA LEU A 239 -17.08 9.74 -22.32
C LEU A 239 -16.19 9.75 -21.08
N LYS A 240 -15.02 10.40 -21.15
CA LYS A 240 -14.10 10.50 -20.01
C LYS A 240 -14.74 11.26 -18.84
N ASN A 241 -15.37 12.39 -19.14
CA ASN A 241 -15.96 13.24 -18.10
C ASN A 241 -17.25 12.69 -17.49
N LEU A 242 -17.97 11.79 -18.18
CA LEU A 242 -19.03 10.98 -17.55
C LEU A 242 -18.45 10.12 -16.42
N VAL A 243 -17.31 9.48 -16.67
CA VAL A 243 -16.67 8.63 -15.66
C VAL A 243 -16.18 9.47 -14.49
N THR A 244 -15.48 10.57 -14.76
CA THR A 244 -15.02 11.53 -13.74
C THR A 244 -16.16 12.03 -12.86
N LEU A 245 -17.31 12.39 -13.47
CA LEU A 245 -18.48 12.85 -12.72
C LEU A 245 -18.98 11.76 -11.77
N PHE A 246 -19.20 10.55 -12.29
CA PHE A 246 -19.71 9.43 -11.49
C PHE A 246 -18.80 9.00 -10.34
N GLU A 247 -17.49 9.08 -10.53
CA GLU A 247 -16.50 8.75 -9.50
C GLU A 247 -16.48 9.79 -8.38
N ARG A 248 -16.71 11.07 -8.70
CA ARG A 248 -16.77 12.17 -7.72
C ARG A 248 -18.12 12.23 -7.00
N MET A 249 -19.21 11.83 -7.65
CA MET A 249 -20.56 11.86 -7.09
C MET A 249 -20.64 11.09 -5.76
N THR A 250 -21.11 11.77 -4.72
CA THR A 250 -21.35 11.17 -3.39
C THR A 250 -22.84 10.90 -3.13
N VAL A 251 -23.73 11.57 -3.85
CA VAL A 251 -25.19 11.48 -3.76
C VAL A 251 -25.75 11.16 -5.16
N ASP A 252 -27.02 10.73 -5.26
CA ASP A 252 -27.77 10.57 -6.51
C ASP A 252 -27.26 9.53 -7.52
N LYS A 253 -26.35 8.63 -7.10
CA LYS A 253 -25.84 7.55 -7.96
C LYS A 253 -26.93 6.67 -8.58
N ASN A 254 -28.05 6.46 -7.87
CA ASN A 254 -29.16 5.64 -8.38
C ASN A 254 -29.91 6.35 -9.51
N GLU A 255 -30.16 7.65 -9.37
CA GLU A 255 -30.79 8.46 -10.42
C GLU A 255 -29.87 8.55 -11.64
N ALA A 256 -28.59 8.80 -11.42
CA ALA A 256 -27.59 8.83 -12.47
C ALA A 256 -27.54 7.49 -13.24
N LYS A 257 -27.55 6.35 -12.53
CA LYS A 257 -27.62 5.01 -13.15
C LYS A 257 -28.89 4.82 -13.98
N ALA A 258 -30.05 5.30 -13.53
CA ALA A 258 -31.28 5.24 -14.31
C ALA A 258 -31.17 6.02 -15.63
N MET A 259 -30.56 7.21 -15.60
CA MET A 259 -30.32 8.02 -16.80
C MET A 259 -29.33 7.36 -17.76
N LEU A 260 -28.30 6.68 -17.25
CA LEU A 260 -27.41 5.88 -18.11
C LEU A 260 -28.16 4.73 -18.78
N GLU A 261 -29.03 4.03 -18.05
CA GLU A 261 -29.80 2.90 -18.59
C GLU A 261 -30.76 3.37 -19.71
N GLU A 262 -31.39 4.54 -19.57
CA GLU A 262 -32.21 5.14 -20.64
C GLU A 262 -31.42 5.42 -21.93
N LYS A 263 -30.11 5.68 -21.81
CA LYS A 263 -29.20 5.99 -22.92
C LYS A 263 -28.29 4.83 -23.32
N LYS A 264 -28.55 3.62 -22.82
CA LYS A 264 -27.73 2.41 -23.00
C LYS A 264 -27.31 2.14 -24.44
N THR A 265 -28.21 2.29 -25.42
CA THR A 265 -27.90 2.04 -26.84
C THR A 265 -26.84 3.00 -27.38
N ILE A 266 -26.89 4.27 -26.98
CA ILE A 266 -25.91 5.28 -27.40
C ILE A 266 -24.58 5.03 -26.68
N ILE A 267 -24.63 4.80 -25.35
CA ILE A 267 -23.43 4.57 -24.54
C ILE A 267 -22.68 3.35 -25.05
N SER A 268 -23.37 2.22 -25.26
CA SER A 268 -22.74 0.99 -25.76
C SER A 268 -22.07 1.17 -27.12
N GLY A 269 -22.75 1.79 -28.09
CA GLY A 269 -22.18 2.03 -29.42
C GLY A 269 -20.96 2.97 -29.39
N VAL A 270 -21.01 4.03 -28.57
CA VAL A 270 -19.90 4.99 -28.46
C VAL A 270 -18.74 4.40 -27.69
N ALA A 271 -18.97 3.79 -26.52
CA ALA A 271 -17.93 3.18 -25.71
C ALA A 271 -17.19 2.07 -26.48
N ALA A 272 -17.93 1.19 -27.19
CA ALA A 272 -17.32 0.17 -28.02
C ALA A 272 -16.38 0.75 -29.10
N SER A 273 -16.71 1.92 -29.66
CA SER A 273 -15.86 2.60 -30.66
C SER A 273 -14.53 3.13 -30.12
N PHE A 274 -14.35 3.18 -28.79
CA PHE A 274 -13.13 3.62 -28.11
C PHE A 274 -12.33 2.47 -27.48
N LEU A 275 -12.70 1.21 -27.75
CA LEU A 275 -11.96 0.03 -27.30
C LEU A 275 -10.82 -0.38 -28.25
N GLU A 276 -10.52 0.40 -29.30
CA GLU A 276 -9.45 0.12 -30.26
C GLU A 276 -8.64 1.38 -30.58
N LYS A 277 -7.31 1.25 -30.60
CA LYS A 277 -6.36 2.32 -31.03
C LYS A 277 -6.51 3.63 -30.23
N GLU A 278 -6.72 3.52 -28.93
CA GLU A 278 -6.82 4.66 -28.00
C GLU A 278 -5.81 4.49 -26.85
N ASP A 279 -5.60 5.57 -26.10
CA ASP A 279 -4.86 5.52 -24.84
C ASP A 279 -5.63 4.75 -23.76
N GLU A 280 -4.89 4.23 -22.79
CA GLU A 280 -5.39 3.37 -21.73
C GLU A 280 -6.48 4.03 -20.88
N GLU A 281 -6.36 5.33 -20.60
CA GLU A 281 -7.34 6.08 -19.81
C GLU A 281 -8.71 6.12 -20.52
N THR A 282 -8.68 6.30 -21.84
CA THR A 282 -9.88 6.31 -22.68
C THR A 282 -10.53 4.94 -22.77
N VAL A 283 -9.72 3.89 -22.91
CA VAL A 283 -10.19 2.50 -22.91
C VAL A 283 -10.80 2.14 -21.55
N ALA A 284 -10.14 2.51 -20.45
CA ALA A 284 -10.65 2.29 -19.09
C ALA A 284 -12.01 2.98 -18.90
N ALA A 285 -12.16 4.23 -19.35
CA ALA A 285 -13.42 4.94 -19.27
C ALA A 285 -14.53 4.25 -20.10
N ALA A 286 -14.20 3.73 -21.29
CA ALA A 286 -15.15 2.98 -22.11
C ALA A 286 -15.59 1.66 -21.42
N ILE A 287 -14.64 0.90 -20.87
CA ILE A 287 -14.91 -0.35 -20.14
C ILE A 287 -15.82 -0.08 -18.92
N LYS A 288 -15.53 0.96 -18.13
CA LYS A 288 -16.36 1.37 -16.98
C LYS A 288 -17.80 1.68 -17.39
N LEU A 289 -18.00 2.49 -18.43
CA LEU A 289 -19.34 2.83 -18.92
C LEU A 289 -20.11 1.59 -19.36
N LEU A 290 -19.47 0.66 -20.07
CA LEU A 290 -20.08 -0.60 -20.51
C LEU A 290 -20.49 -1.49 -19.33
N GLY A 291 -19.68 -1.51 -18.27
CA GLY A 291 -19.99 -2.21 -17.02
C GLY A 291 -21.16 -1.59 -16.28
N TRP A 292 -21.22 -0.26 -16.16
CA TRP A 292 -22.31 0.42 -15.46
C TRP A 292 -23.68 0.18 -16.08
N ILE A 293 -23.75 0.07 -17.41
CA ILE A 293 -24.98 -0.28 -18.15
C ILE A 293 -25.17 -1.80 -18.31
N LYS A 294 -24.30 -2.62 -17.71
CA LYS A 294 -24.30 -4.08 -17.78
C LYS A 294 -24.46 -4.62 -19.21
N HIS A 295 -23.70 -4.07 -20.15
CA HIS A 295 -23.83 -4.43 -21.56
C HIS A 295 -23.08 -5.73 -21.86
N LYS A 296 -23.78 -6.86 -21.78
CA LYS A 296 -23.15 -8.18 -21.98
C LYS A 296 -22.58 -8.42 -23.37
N GLN A 297 -23.16 -7.82 -24.42
CA GLN A 297 -22.66 -8.00 -25.78
C GLN A 297 -21.26 -7.42 -25.98
N SER A 298 -20.82 -6.49 -25.12
CA SER A 298 -19.46 -5.94 -25.18
C SER A 298 -18.39 -6.81 -24.51
N ILE A 299 -18.77 -7.94 -23.91
CA ILE A 299 -17.81 -8.85 -23.25
C ILE A 299 -16.69 -9.23 -24.23
N LYS A 300 -17.04 -9.53 -25.48
CA LYS A 300 -16.07 -9.94 -26.50
C LYS A 300 -15.04 -8.84 -26.78
N GLU A 301 -15.45 -7.59 -26.78
CA GLU A 301 -14.60 -6.42 -27.09
C GLU A 301 -13.75 -5.99 -25.89
N ILE A 302 -14.22 -6.20 -24.65
CA ILE A 302 -13.47 -5.84 -23.44
C ILE A 302 -12.46 -6.92 -23.02
N LEU A 303 -12.73 -8.20 -23.32
CA LEU A 303 -11.90 -9.34 -22.89
C LEU A 303 -10.42 -9.25 -23.28
N PRO A 304 -10.03 -8.82 -24.50
CA PRO A 304 -8.63 -8.69 -24.87
C PRO A 304 -7.82 -7.77 -23.94
N TRP A 305 -8.51 -6.84 -23.25
CA TRP A 305 -7.88 -5.93 -22.30
C TRP A 305 -7.48 -6.61 -20.98
N SER A 306 -7.93 -7.84 -20.71
CA SER A 306 -7.48 -8.64 -19.57
C SER A 306 -6.02 -9.05 -19.63
N SER A 307 -5.39 -9.00 -20.80
CA SER A 307 -3.96 -9.27 -20.96
C SER A 307 -3.07 -8.07 -20.58
N PHE A 308 -3.65 -6.90 -20.30
CA PHE A 308 -2.93 -5.71 -19.86
C PHE A 308 -3.00 -5.61 -18.34
N GLU A 309 -1.85 -5.61 -17.67
CA GLU A 309 -1.75 -5.66 -16.20
C GLU A 309 -2.58 -4.59 -15.48
N THR A 310 -2.61 -3.37 -16.02
CA THR A 310 -3.32 -2.23 -15.46
C THR A 310 -4.84 -2.29 -15.66
N LEU A 311 -5.32 -2.94 -16.73
CA LEU A 311 -6.74 -3.03 -17.07
C LEU A 311 -7.39 -4.36 -16.66
N ALA A 312 -6.60 -5.40 -16.41
CA ALA A 312 -7.12 -6.72 -16.03
C ALA A 312 -8.05 -6.70 -14.78
N PRO A 313 -7.73 -5.95 -13.71
CA PRO A 313 -8.63 -5.83 -12.56
C PRO A 313 -9.97 -5.19 -12.94
N LEU A 314 -9.93 -4.13 -13.75
CA LEU A 314 -11.12 -3.42 -14.21
C LEU A 314 -12.01 -4.30 -15.09
N VAL A 315 -11.43 -5.06 -16.03
CA VAL A 315 -12.21 -5.97 -16.88
C VAL A 315 -12.89 -7.06 -16.04
N THR A 316 -12.17 -7.59 -15.04
CA THR A 316 -12.71 -8.60 -14.11
C THR A 316 -13.85 -8.04 -13.25
N GLU A 317 -13.70 -6.82 -12.75
CA GLU A 317 -14.74 -6.10 -12.01
C GLU A 317 -15.99 -5.91 -12.88
N VAL A 318 -15.82 -5.38 -14.10
CA VAL A 318 -16.93 -5.12 -15.03
C VAL A 318 -17.67 -6.41 -15.43
N ILE A 319 -16.95 -7.50 -15.68
CA ILE A 319 -17.56 -8.79 -15.99
C ILE A 319 -18.31 -9.35 -14.77
N SER A 320 -17.78 -9.14 -13.56
CA SER A 320 -18.48 -9.50 -12.32
C SER A 320 -19.76 -8.69 -12.12
N ASP A 321 -19.74 -7.39 -12.45
CA ASP A 321 -20.90 -6.50 -12.38
C ASP A 321 -22.00 -6.88 -13.39
N ILE A 322 -21.61 -7.31 -14.59
CA ILE A 322 -22.54 -7.90 -15.58
C ILE A 322 -23.13 -9.20 -15.00
N GLY A 323 -22.30 -10.04 -14.38
CA GLY A 323 -22.71 -11.26 -13.70
C GLY A 323 -23.20 -12.36 -14.65
N LEU A 324 -24.11 -13.20 -14.16
CA LEU A 324 -24.61 -14.40 -14.86
C LEU A 324 -25.26 -14.12 -16.23
N ASP A 325 -25.72 -12.89 -16.47
CA ASP A 325 -26.32 -12.50 -17.75
C ASP A 325 -25.32 -12.58 -18.91
N GLY A 326 -24.02 -12.42 -18.61
CA GLY A 326 -22.91 -12.47 -19.57
C GLY A 326 -22.25 -13.84 -19.74
N GLN A 327 -22.75 -14.88 -19.06
CA GLN A 327 -22.10 -16.20 -19.08
C GLN A 327 -22.07 -16.83 -20.48
N ALA A 328 -23.09 -16.60 -21.31
CA ALA A 328 -23.17 -17.17 -22.65
C ALA A 328 -22.10 -16.55 -23.56
N GLU A 329 -21.90 -15.24 -23.44
CA GLU A 329 -20.87 -14.48 -24.14
C GLU A 329 -19.46 -14.90 -23.71
N LEU A 330 -19.23 -15.17 -22.41
CA LEU A 330 -17.96 -15.70 -21.92
C LEU A 330 -17.66 -17.12 -22.43
N ILE A 331 -18.66 -18.01 -22.42
CA ILE A 331 -18.52 -19.37 -22.96
C ILE A 331 -18.21 -19.33 -24.46
N ASP A 332 -18.94 -18.51 -25.23
CA ASP A 332 -18.67 -18.32 -26.66
C ASP A 332 -17.28 -17.74 -26.92
N ALA A 333 -16.82 -16.79 -26.08
CA ALA A 333 -15.48 -16.22 -26.15
C ALA A 333 -14.41 -17.28 -25.90
N TYR A 334 -14.56 -18.11 -24.84
CA TYR A 334 -13.60 -19.17 -24.52
C TYR A 334 -13.31 -20.08 -25.73
N LEU A 335 -14.37 -20.49 -26.44
CA LEU A 335 -14.29 -21.37 -27.60
C LEU A 335 -13.56 -20.73 -28.79
N LYS A 336 -13.53 -19.40 -28.88
CA LYS A 336 -12.95 -18.63 -30.00
C LYS A 336 -11.60 -18.00 -29.67
N SER A 337 -11.22 -17.96 -28.39
CA SER A 337 -9.99 -17.35 -27.90
C SER A 337 -8.78 -18.29 -27.99
N ASP A 338 -7.59 -17.70 -27.95
CA ASP A 338 -6.32 -18.40 -27.81
C ASP A 338 -6.03 -18.78 -26.35
N ASP A 339 -4.91 -19.47 -26.14
CA ASP A 339 -4.52 -19.95 -24.81
C ASP A 339 -4.04 -18.86 -23.86
N VAL A 340 -3.84 -17.63 -24.35
CA VAL A 340 -3.48 -16.48 -23.52
C VAL A 340 -4.72 -15.96 -22.80
N LEU A 341 -5.85 -15.86 -23.51
CA LEU A 341 -7.07 -15.27 -22.96
C LEU A 341 -7.95 -16.27 -22.19
N ARG A 342 -7.90 -17.56 -22.55
CA ARG A 342 -8.69 -18.63 -21.91
C ARG A 342 -8.57 -18.72 -20.38
N PRO A 343 -7.39 -18.59 -19.73
CA PRO A 343 -7.29 -18.61 -18.27
C PRO A 343 -8.11 -17.51 -17.59
N TYR A 344 -8.10 -16.29 -18.15
CA TYR A 344 -8.88 -15.16 -17.64
C TYR A 344 -10.38 -15.46 -17.72
N ILE A 345 -10.83 -16.00 -18.86
CA ILE A 345 -12.23 -16.38 -19.05
C ILE A 345 -12.64 -17.48 -18.07
N CYS A 346 -11.80 -18.50 -17.85
CA CYS A 346 -12.06 -19.53 -16.84
C CYS A 346 -12.23 -18.92 -15.45
N SER A 347 -11.33 -18.01 -15.06
CA SER A 347 -11.40 -17.31 -13.76
C SER A 347 -12.72 -16.54 -13.62
N MET A 348 -13.07 -15.74 -14.63
CA MET A 348 -14.31 -14.95 -14.66
C MET A 348 -15.56 -15.80 -14.57
N LEU A 349 -15.62 -16.94 -15.27
CA LEU A 349 -16.74 -17.89 -15.19
C LEU A 349 -16.93 -18.43 -13.77
N GLY A 350 -15.82 -18.65 -13.04
CA GLY A 350 -15.84 -19.03 -11.63
C GLY A 350 -16.36 -17.91 -10.73
N GLU A 351 -15.87 -16.67 -10.91
CA GLU A 351 -16.28 -15.51 -10.11
C GLU A 351 -17.77 -15.18 -10.25
N ILE A 352 -18.31 -15.24 -11.47
CA ILE A 352 -19.73 -14.95 -11.70
C ILE A 352 -20.67 -16.11 -11.27
N GLY A 353 -20.12 -17.26 -10.87
CA GLY A 353 -20.93 -18.41 -10.47
C GLY A 353 -21.59 -19.16 -11.64
N ALA A 354 -20.99 -19.18 -12.83
CA ALA A 354 -21.58 -19.74 -14.05
C ALA A 354 -21.69 -21.29 -14.02
N GLN A 355 -22.78 -21.81 -13.44
CA GLN A 355 -23.04 -23.25 -13.37
C GLN A 355 -23.15 -23.94 -14.75
N ASN A 356 -23.56 -23.20 -15.80
CA ASN A 356 -23.61 -23.74 -17.16
C ASN A 356 -22.22 -23.95 -17.79
N ALA A 357 -21.16 -23.40 -17.19
CA ALA A 357 -19.79 -23.55 -17.67
C ALA A 357 -19.07 -24.75 -17.03
N VAL A 358 -19.69 -25.50 -16.12
CA VAL A 358 -19.04 -26.63 -15.41
C VAL A 358 -18.48 -27.66 -16.39
N ASP A 359 -19.25 -28.06 -17.41
CA ASP A 359 -18.80 -29.08 -18.37
C ASP A 359 -17.64 -28.55 -19.24
N LEU A 360 -17.68 -27.28 -19.63
CA LEU A 360 -16.59 -26.58 -20.33
C LEU A 360 -15.32 -26.53 -19.48
N LEU A 361 -15.43 -26.14 -18.21
CA LEU A 361 -14.31 -26.07 -17.29
C LEU A 361 -13.72 -27.46 -16.99
N ILE A 362 -14.56 -28.50 -16.93
CA ILE A 362 -14.11 -29.90 -16.80
C ILE A 362 -13.30 -30.33 -18.03
N GLU A 363 -13.73 -29.96 -19.24
CA GLU A 363 -12.97 -30.20 -20.47
C GLU A 363 -11.63 -29.45 -20.44
N ALA A 364 -11.64 -28.19 -19.97
CA ALA A 364 -10.47 -27.34 -19.86
C ALA A 364 -9.39 -27.86 -18.88
N LEU A 365 -9.74 -28.72 -17.92
CA LEU A 365 -8.76 -29.42 -17.06
C LEU A 365 -7.82 -30.34 -17.84
N ARG A 366 -8.15 -30.69 -19.09
CA ARG A 366 -7.34 -31.55 -19.96
C ARG A 366 -6.54 -30.78 -21.00
N ASN A 367 -6.54 -29.46 -20.93
CA ASN A 367 -5.80 -28.62 -21.86
C ASN A 367 -4.28 -28.76 -21.65
N ASP A 368 -3.48 -28.67 -22.71
CA ASP A 368 -2.02 -28.77 -22.63
C ASP A 368 -1.38 -27.62 -21.83
N VAL A 369 -2.04 -26.46 -21.77
CA VAL A 369 -1.57 -25.26 -21.08
C VAL A 369 -1.91 -25.29 -19.59
N GLY A 370 -0.88 -25.28 -18.74
CA GLY A 370 -1.00 -25.33 -17.28
C GLY A 370 -1.87 -24.21 -16.68
N HIS A 371 -1.74 -22.97 -17.18
CA HIS A 371 -2.56 -21.84 -16.71
C HIS A 371 -4.07 -22.07 -16.92
N ILE A 372 -4.47 -22.71 -18.02
CA ILE A 372 -5.89 -23.03 -18.28
C ILE A 372 -6.36 -24.08 -17.27
N ARG A 373 -5.56 -25.13 -17.02
CA ARG A 373 -5.89 -26.16 -16.02
C ARG A 373 -6.00 -25.57 -14.62
N HIS A 374 -5.03 -24.74 -14.22
CA HIS A 374 -5.01 -24.03 -12.94
C HIS A 374 -6.29 -23.19 -12.75
N SER A 375 -6.58 -22.26 -13.67
CA SER A 375 -7.75 -21.38 -13.56
C SER A 375 -9.05 -22.17 -13.59
N SER A 376 -9.14 -23.23 -14.40
CA SER A 376 -10.33 -24.09 -14.45
C SER A 376 -10.55 -24.86 -13.15
N ALA A 377 -9.48 -25.35 -12.51
CA ALA A 377 -9.55 -26.05 -11.24
C ALA A 377 -10.08 -25.13 -10.12
N ILE A 378 -9.49 -23.93 -9.98
CA ILE A 378 -9.97 -22.93 -9.00
C ILE A 378 -11.44 -22.57 -9.25
N SER A 379 -11.81 -22.31 -10.50
CA SER A 379 -13.19 -21.95 -10.86
C SER A 379 -14.18 -23.07 -10.55
N LEU A 380 -13.86 -24.32 -10.88
CA LEU A 380 -14.71 -25.47 -10.50
C LEU A 380 -14.86 -25.61 -8.98
N GLY A 381 -13.80 -25.34 -8.23
CA GLY A 381 -13.85 -25.25 -6.77
C GLY A 381 -14.85 -24.20 -6.28
N LYS A 382 -14.78 -22.98 -6.83
CA LYS A 382 -15.70 -21.88 -6.49
C LYS A 382 -17.15 -22.19 -6.85
N LEU A 383 -17.39 -22.84 -8.00
CA LEU A 383 -18.72 -23.26 -8.45
C LEU A 383 -19.32 -24.36 -7.58
N ARG A 384 -18.48 -25.13 -6.88
CA ARG A 384 -18.86 -26.22 -5.96
C ARG A 384 -19.74 -27.31 -6.57
N ASP A 385 -19.71 -27.51 -7.87
CA ASP A 385 -20.48 -28.59 -8.51
C ASP A 385 -19.83 -29.96 -8.26
N GLN A 386 -20.59 -30.89 -7.68
CA GLN A 386 -20.14 -32.26 -7.38
C GLN A 386 -19.54 -32.99 -8.60
N ARG A 387 -19.95 -32.67 -9.84
CA ARG A 387 -19.42 -33.27 -11.07
C ARG A 387 -17.92 -33.02 -11.25
N ALA A 388 -17.38 -31.95 -10.65
CA ALA A 388 -15.96 -31.60 -10.75
C ALA A 388 -15.03 -32.51 -9.92
N ILE A 389 -15.55 -33.21 -8.90
CA ILE A 389 -14.71 -33.96 -7.94
C ILE A 389 -13.85 -35.02 -8.65
N LYS A 390 -14.44 -35.86 -9.50
CA LYS A 390 -13.67 -36.91 -10.20
C LYS A 390 -12.71 -36.34 -11.26
N PRO A 391 -13.13 -35.38 -12.12
CA PRO A 391 -12.24 -34.74 -13.10
C PRO A 391 -11.04 -34.00 -12.51
N LEU A 392 -11.13 -33.51 -11.26
CA LEU A 392 -10.01 -32.82 -10.61
C LEU A 392 -8.91 -33.76 -10.09
N MET A 393 -9.22 -35.05 -9.89
CA MET A 393 -8.25 -36.01 -9.31
C MET A 393 -6.94 -36.14 -10.10
N PRO A 394 -6.92 -36.24 -11.44
CA PRO A 394 -5.68 -36.34 -12.20
C PRO A 394 -4.74 -35.14 -12.00
N LEU A 395 -5.28 -33.96 -11.65
CA LEU A 395 -4.45 -32.78 -11.42
C LEU A 395 -3.60 -32.89 -10.14
N PHE A 396 -3.84 -33.88 -9.28
CA PHE A 396 -2.95 -34.12 -8.13
C PHE A 396 -1.57 -34.64 -8.54
N GLU A 397 -1.39 -35.08 -9.78
CA GLU A 397 -0.09 -35.46 -10.34
C GLU A 397 0.27 -34.65 -11.58
N ASP A 398 -0.31 -33.45 -11.73
CA ASP A 398 0.02 -32.53 -12.81
C ASP A 398 1.51 -32.16 -12.81
N ASP A 399 2.10 -31.93 -13.98
CA ASP A 399 3.52 -31.54 -14.10
C ASP A 399 3.84 -30.23 -13.37
N TYR A 400 2.86 -29.32 -13.23
CA TYR A 400 3.03 -28.03 -12.58
C TYR A 400 2.49 -28.01 -11.15
N GLY A 401 3.32 -27.58 -10.20
CA GLY A 401 2.98 -27.56 -8.77
C GLY A 401 1.82 -26.61 -8.40
N ASP A 402 1.68 -25.49 -9.12
CA ASP A 402 0.58 -24.53 -8.96
C ASP A 402 -0.77 -25.10 -9.43
N VAL A 403 -0.78 -25.97 -10.44
CA VAL A 403 -1.99 -26.70 -10.87
C VAL A 403 -2.39 -27.75 -9.81
N GLN A 404 -1.41 -28.47 -9.25
CA GLN A 404 -1.66 -29.42 -8.15
C GLN A 404 -2.26 -28.70 -6.93
N GLU A 405 -1.72 -27.54 -6.56
CA GLU A 405 -2.23 -26.71 -5.48
C GLU A 405 -3.65 -26.21 -5.76
N ALA A 406 -3.93 -25.75 -6.98
CA ALA A 406 -5.27 -25.36 -7.39
C ALA A 406 -6.28 -26.49 -7.25
N ALA A 407 -5.90 -27.72 -7.57
CA ALA A 407 -6.75 -28.89 -7.36
C ALA A 407 -7.03 -29.11 -5.85
N VAL A 408 -6.01 -29.05 -4.99
CA VAL A 408 -6.18 -29.17 -3.52
C VAL A 408 -7.13 -28.09 -2.97
N ILE A 409 -6.97 -26.85 -3.40
CA ILE A 409 -7.87 -25.74 -3.05
C ILE A 409 -9.29 -26.01 -3.54
N ALA A 410 -9.45 -26.46 -4.78
CA ALA A 410 -10.76 -26.76 -5.37
C ALA A 410 -11.51 -27.85 -4.58
N PHE A 411 -10.82 -28.92 -4.18
CA PHE A 411 -11.39 -29.95 -3.30
C PHE A 411 -11.82 -29.41 -1.94
N SER A 412 -11.08 -28.43 -1.41
CA SER A 412 -11.38 -27.80 -0.12
C SER A 412 -12.67 -26.97 -0.19
N TYR A 413 -12.89 -26.25 -1.31
CA TYR A 413 -14.17 -25.59 -1.58
C TYR A 413 -15.32 -26.58 -1.78
N LEU A 414 -15.11 -27.63 -2.59
CA LEU A 414 -16.11 -28.66 -2.87
C LEU A 414 -16.57 -29.39 -1.60
N ALA A 415 -15.66 -29.64 -0.67
CA ALA A 415 -15.99 -30.27 0.61
C ALA A 415 -16.88 -29.39 1.51
N GLY A 416 -17.02 -28.10 1.20
CA GLY A 416 -17.99 -27.22 1.86
C GLY A 416 -19.43 -27.73 1.73
N GLU A 417 -19.79 -28.25 0.56
CA GLU A 417 -21.16 -28.72 0.24
C GLU A 417 -21.23 -30.22 -0.05
N HIS A 418 -20.13 -30.82 -0.50
CA HIS A 418 -20.05 -32.21 -0.94
C HIS A 418 -18.99 -33.01 -0.18
N ARG A 419 -18.86 -32.77 1.12
CA ARG A 419 -17.89 -33.42 2.02
C ARG A 419 -17.78 -34.93 1.81
N ASP A 420 -18.89 -35.65 1.89
CA ASP A 420 -18.86 -37.12 1.86
C ASP A 420 -18.44 -37.66 0.49
N ALA A 421 -18.81 -36.95 -0.59
CA ALA A 421 -18.36 -37.29 -1.94
C ALA A 421 -16.86 -37.05 -2.12
N VAL A 422 -16.33 -35.94 -1.56
CA VAL A 422 -14.89 -35.67 -1.53
C VAL A 422 -14.15 -36.77 -0.75
N LEU A 423 -14.57 -37.07 0.48
CA LEU A 423 -13.92 -38.09 1.31
C LEU A 423 -13.99 -39.49 0.68
N ALA A 424 -15.11 -39.85 0.04
CA ALA A 424 -15.24 -41.11 -0.66
C ALA A 424 -14.25 -41.24 -1.83
N VAL A 425 -13.95 -40.14 -2.53
CA VAL A 425 -12.95 -40.13 -3.59
C VAL A 425 -11.54 -40.21 -2.98
N LEU A 426 -11.21 -39.37 -2.00
CA LEU A 426 -9.88 -39.40 -1.34
C LEU A 426 -9.55 -40.79 -0.77
N LYS A 427 -10.53 -41.48 -0.18
CA LYS A 427 -10.38 -42.84 0.33
C LYS A 427 -9.86 -43.84 -0.71
N ASN A 428 -10.21 -43.67 -1.98
CA ASN A 428 -9.77 -44.57 -3.04
C ASN A 428 -8.33 -44.30 -3.49
N TYR A 429 -7.80 -43.10 -3.23
CA TYR A 429 -6.51 -42.63 -3.74
C TYR A 429 -5.45 -42.40 -2.65
N ILE A 430 -5.83 -42.47 -1.37
CA ILE A 430 -4.93 -42.27 -0.24
C ILE A 430 -3.75 -43.26 -0.22
N ASN A 431 -3.93 -44.45 -0.81
CA ASN A 431 -2.90 -45.50 -0.96
C ASN A 431 -2.46 -45.67 -2.43
N SER A 432 -2.55 -44.63 -3.25
CA SER A 432 -2.09 -44.66 -4.65
C SER A 432 -0.59 -44.97 -4.73
N GLU A 433 -0.14 -45.66 -5.79
CA GLU A 433 1.29 -45.82 -6.05
C GLU A 433 1.99 -44.47 -6.32
N SER A 434 1.23 -43.49 -6.84
CA SER A 434 1.72 -42.13 -7.11
C SER A 434 1.87 -41.32 -5.83
N PHE A 435 3.13 -40.99 -5.48
CA PHE A 435 3.48 -40.12 -4.36
C PHE A 435 2.72 -38.79 -4.39
N SER A 436 2.66 -38.14 -5.55
CA SER A 436 1.98 -36.84 -5.72
C SER A 436 0.50 -36.94 -5.37
N ILE A 437 -0.18 -37.99 -5.83
CA ILE A 437 -1.59 -38.25 -5.50
C ILE A 437 -1.76 -38.44 -3.99
N ARG A 438 -0.99 -39.32 -3.36
CA ARG A 438 -1.10 -39.58 -1.91
C ARG A 438 -0.87 -38.30 -1.12
N ARG A 439 0.22 -37.58 -1.39
CA ARG A 439 0.57 -36.32 -0.73
C ARG A 439 -0.54 -35.28 -0.84
N ASN A 440 -1.07 -35.07 -2.04
CA ASN A 440 -2.12 -34.07 -2.26
C ASN A 440 -3.47 -34.49 -1.66
N CYS A 441 -3.80 -35.79 -1.62
CA CYS A 441 -4.95 -36.29 -0.88
C CYS A 441 -4.87 -35.93 0.62
N VAL A 442 -3.70 -36.13 1.23
CA VAL A 442 -3.50 -35.81 2.66
C VAL A 442 -3.51 -34.30 2.90
N LYS A 443 -2.96 -33.48 1.98
CA LYS A 443 -3.10 -32.03 2.06
C LYS A 443 -4.56 -31.58 2.06
N VAL A 444 -5.41 -32.18 1.22
CA VAL A 444 -6.85 -31.92 1.27
C VAL A 444 -7.41 -32.28 2.64
N LEU A 445 -7.13 -33.47 3.18
CA LEU A 445 -7.61 -33.88 4.50
C LEU A 445 -7.20 -32.89 5.60
N SER A 446 -5.97 -32.39 5.56
CA SER A 446 -5.47 -31.36 6.48
C SER A 446 -6.29 -30.07 6.37
N ASN A 447 -6.54 -29.58 5.15
CA ASN A 447 -7.32 -28.37 4.89
C ASN A 447 -8.81 -28.50 5.32
N LEU A 448 -9.36 -29.72 5.37
CA LEU A 448 -10.73 -29.94 5.86
C LEU A 448 -10.87 -29.73 7.37
N GLY A 449 -9.77 -29.79 8.13
CA GLY A 449 -9.77 -29.68 9.59
C GLY A 449 -10.77 -30.62 10.25
N LYS A 450 -11.66 -30.11 11.12
CA LYS A 450 -12.73 -30.88 11.79
C LYS A 450 -13.69 -31.61 10.84
N LYS A 451 -13.74 -31.23 9.56
CA LYS A 451 -14.54 -31.92 8.53
C LYS A 451 -13.77 -33.05 7.85
N GLY A 452 -12.52 -33.32 8.19
CA GLY A 452 -11.75 -34.45 7.64
C GLY A 452 -12.31 -35.82 8.07
N ASP A 453 -11.62 -36.87 7.64
CA ASP A 453 -11.87 -38.25 8.08
C ASP A 453 -10.65 -38.75 8.86
N PHE A 454 -10.89 -39.05 10.13
CA PHE A 454 -9.85 -39.51 11.06
C PHE A 454 -9.19 -40.81 10.61
N SER A 455 -9.96 -41.75 10.06
CA SER A 455 -9.45 -43.04 9.60
C SER A 455 -8.51 -42.92 8.40
N LEU A 456 -8.77 -41.94 7.52
CA LEU A 456 -7.90 -41.64 6.39
C LEU A 456 -6.59 -41.00 6.84
N ALA A 457 -6.64 -40.08 7.81
CA ALA A 457 -5.43 -39.48 8.39
C ALA A 457 -4.57 -40.55 9.10
N LEU A 458 -5.18 -41.48 9.83
CA LEU A 458 -4.45 -42.63 10.43
C LEU A 458 -3.80 -43.55 9.39
N THR A 459 -4.44 -43.71 8.22
CA THR A 459 -3.89 -44.51 7.13
C THR A 459 -2.62 -43.86 6.59
N ALA A 460 -2.66 -42.55 6.35
CA ALA A 460 -1.53 -41.76 5.84
C ALA A 460 -0.36 -41.63 6.85
N LEU A 461 -0.61 -41.82 8.14
CA LEU A 461 0.43 -41.86 9.17
C LEU A 461 1.43 -43.03 8.98
N ARG A 462 1.06 -44.03 8.19
CA ARG A 462 1.87 -45.22 7.89
C ARG A 462 2.55 -45.17 6.53
N ASP A 463 2.52 -44.01 5.87
CA ASP A 463 3.15 -43.85 4.56
C ASP A 463 4.68 -43.97 4.65
N GLU A 464 5.30 -44.48 3.60
CA GLU A 464 6.75 -44.63 3.51
C GLU A 464 7.45 -43.26 3.47
N GLU A 465 6.78 -42.24 2.93
CA GLU A 465 7.32 -40.90 2.76
C GLU A 465 7.03 -40.02 3.99
N GLY A 466 8.10 -39.51 4.63
CA GLY A 466 7.97 -38.65 5.80
C GLY A 466 7.16 -37.39 5.56
N SER A 467 7.22 -36.81 4.36
CA SER A 467 6.41 -35.63 4.00
C SER A 467 4.90 -35.91 4.02
N ILE A 468 4.48 -37.14 3.72
CA ILE A 468 3.08 -37.56 3.80
C ILE A 468 2.69 -37.82 5.25
N ARG A 469 3.54 -38.49 6.03
CA ARG A 469 3.34 -38.69 7.47
C ARG A 469 3.19 -37.36 8.21
N LYS A 470 4.02 -36.36 7.87
CA LYS A 470 3.92 -34.99 8.39
C LYS A 470 2.54 -34.38 8.11
N ASN A 471 2.09 -34.40 6.86
CA ASN A 471 0.76 -33.87 6.50
C ASN A 471 -0.37 -34.62 7.22
N ALA A 472 -0.18 -35.93 7.48
CA ALA A 472 -1.16 -36.74 8.21
C ALA A 472 -1.22 -36.36 9.69
N VAL A 473 -0.06 -36.08 10.31
CA VAL A 473 0.04 -35.52 11.67
C VAL A 473 -0.66 -34.17 11.75
N GLU A 474 -0.41 -33.26 10.80
CA GLU A 474 -1.10 -31.97 10.71
C GLU A 474 -2.62 -32.13 10.56
N ALA A 475 -3.07 -33.09 9.73
CA ALA A 475 -4.48 -33.39 9.55
C ALA A 475 -5.13 -33.91 10.85
N LEU A 476 -4.45 -34.76 11.62
CA LEU A 476 -4.91 -35.21 12.94
C LEU A 476 -4.99 -34.07 13.94
N GLY A 477 -3.99 -33.17 13.96
CA GLY A 477 -4.01 -31.97 14.78
C GLY A 477 -5.17 -31.04 14.43
N ALA A 478 -5.46 -30.86 13.13
CA ALA A 478 -6.56 -30.02 12.66
C ALA A 478 -7.95 -30.63 12.89
N LEU A 479 -8.07 -31.98 12.84
CA LEU A 479 -9.25 -32.71 13.30
C LEU A 479 -9.49 -32.50 14.80
N GLY A 480 -8.42 -32.60 15.58
CA GLY A 480 -8.44 -32.47 17.04
C GLY A 480 -9.24 -33.59 17.73
N GLY A 481 -9.52 -33.38 19.01
CA GLY A 481 -10.20 -34.36 19.87
C GLY A 481 -9.24 -35.35 20.55
N ASP A 482 -9.73 -36.01 21.59
CA ASP A 482 -8.92 -36.90 22.44
C ASP A 482 -8.37 -38.10 21.66
N GLU A 483 -9.11 -38.58 20.66
CA GLU A 483 -8.68 -39.68 19.80
C GLU A 483 -7.39 -39.37 19.02
N ALA A 484 -7.13 -38.09 18.69
CA ALA A 484 -5.93 -37.66 17.97
C ALA A 484 -4.67 -37.70 18.84
N VAL A 485 -4.80 -37.65 20.17
CA VAL A 485 -3.68 -37.53 21.11
C VAL A 485 -2.72 -38.71 20.99
N SER A 486 -3.23 -39.94 21.02
CA SER A 486 -2.38 -41.14 20.96
C SER A 486 -1.59 -41.25 19.65
N PRO A 487 -2.21 -41.09 18.46
CA PRO A 487 -1.48 -41.01 17.19
C PRO A 487 -0.43 -39.89 17.14
N LEU A 488 -0.74 -38.69 17.67
CA LEU A 488 0.21 -37.59 17.70
C LEU A 488 1.41 -37.89 18.62
N ILE A 489 1.18 -38.51 19.78
CA ILE A 489 2.26 -38.98 20.66
C ILE A 489 3.17 -39.99 19.93
N LEU A 490 2.63 -40.90 19.13
CA LEU A 490 3.44 -41.85 18.36
C LEU A 490 4.36 -41.15 17.35
N SER A 491 3.91 -40.04 16.75
CA SER A 491 4.72 -39.27 15.79
C SER A 491 5.95 -38.60 16.39
N LEU A 492 6.02 -38.47 17.73
CA LEU A 492 7.20 -37.94 18.43
C LEU A 492 8.44 -38.83 18.30
N SER A 493 8.27 -40.09 17.90
CA SER A 493 9.35 -41.05 17.69
C SER A 493 9.57 -41.38 16.21
N ASP A 494 9.03 -40.57 15.30
CA ASP A 494 9.25 -40.73 13.87
C ASP A 494 10.72 -40.51 13.49
N GLU A 495 11.22 -41.25 12.49
CA GLU A 495 12.60 -41.13 12.00
C GLU A 495 12.85 -39.74 11.39
N GLU A 496 11.83 -39.14 10.78
CA GLU A 496 11.91 -37.84 10.11
C GLU A 496 11.63 -36.70 11.08
N ARG A 497 12.59 -35.77 11.20
CA ARG A 497 12.51 -34.65 12.15
C ARG A 497 11.26 -33.78 11.95
N ASP A 498 10.84 -33.58 10.70
CA ASP A 498 9.72 -32.70 10.37
C ASP A 498 8.39 -33.30 10.85
N VAL A 499 8.29 -34.63 10.88
CA VAL A 499 7.15 -35.36 11.43
C VAL A 499 7.12 -35.22 12.96
N ARG A 500 8.28 -35.39 13.62
CA ARG A 500 8.40 -35.18 15.06
C ARG A 500 7.97 -33.76 15.46
N ILE A 501 8.48 -32.74 14.77
CA ILE A 501 8.12 -31.33 15.00
C ILE A 501 6.61 -31.13 14.84
N ALA A 502 6.02 -31.63 13.75
CA ALA A 502 4.58 -31.49 13.52
C ALA A 502 3.75 -32.10 14.67
N GLY A 503 4.17 -33.27 15.18
CA GLY A 503 3.51 -33.94 16.30
C GLY A 503 3.56 -33.11 17.57
N ILE A 504 4.76 -32.62 17.90
CA ILE A 504 5.00 -31.73 19.04
C ILE A 504 4.14 -30.48 18.97
N GLU A 505 4.15 -29.80 17.82
CA GLU A 505 3.38 -28.58 17.63
C GLU A 505 1.88 -28.81 17.76
N CYS A 506 1.36 -29.90 17.18
CA CYS A 506 -0.06 -30.24 17.28
C CYS A 506 -0.46 -30.47 18.73
N LEU A 507 0.31 -31.27 19.48
CA LEU A 507 0.06 -31.55 20.90
C LEU A 507 0.12 -30.27 21.76
N GLY A 508 1.10 -29.40 21.50
CA GLY A 508 1.23 -28.10 22.17
C GLY A 508 0.07 -27.15 21.86
N LYS A 509 -0.35 -27.04 20.60
CA LYS A 509 -1.51 -26.22 20.16
C LYS A 509 -2.82 -26.75 20.78
N MET A 510 -2.96 -28.07 20.87
CA MET A 510 -4.10 -28.73 21.52
C MET A 510 -4.06 -28.65 23.06
N LYS A 511 -2.94 -28.23 23.65
CA LYS A 511 -2.71 -28.18 25.10
C LYS A 511 -3.01 -29.51 25.81
N CYS A 512 -2.60 -30.62 25.19
CA CYS A 512 -2.91 -31.95 25.70
C CYS A 512 -2.02 -32.33 26.90
N LYS A 513 -2.58 -32.34 28.11
CA LYS A 513 -1.85 -32.64 29.35
C LYS A 513 -1.26 -34.05 29.38
N GLU A 514 -1.97 -35.03 28.81
CA GLU A 514 -1.52 -36.43 28.76
C GLU A 514 -0.24 -36.60 27.94
N SER A 515 0.01 -35.67 27.00
CA SER A 515 1.20 -35.66 26.17
C SER A 515 2.43 -35.06 26.83
N LEU A 516 2.32 -34.50 28.05
CA LEU A 516 3.43 -33.83 28.71
C LEU A 516 4.64 -34.76 28.90
N LYS A 517 4.44 -35.96 29.45
CA LYS A 517 5.52 -36.93 29.67
C LYS A 517 6.19 -37.35 28.35
N PRO A 518 5.45 -37.70 27.27
CA PRO A 518 6.03 -37.89 25.95
C PRO A 518 6.78 -36.67 25.41
N LEU A 519 6.27 -35.45 25.57
CA LEU A 519 6.93 -34.24 25.09
C LEU A 519 8.26 -33.97 25.81
N LEU A 520 8.38 -34.34 27.08
CA LEU A 520 9.63 -34.22 27.83
C LEU A 520 10.77 -35.04 27.22
N THR A 521 10.49 -36.14 26.51
CA THR A 521 11.56 -36.87 25.80
C THR A 521 12.13 -36.05 24.64
N GLY A 522 11.31 -35.21 24.00
CA GLY A 522 11.73 -34.33 22.91
C GLY A 522 12.68 -33.21 23.33
N LEU A 523 12.77 -32.88 24.62
CA LEU A 523 13.77 -31.94 25.15
C LEU A 523 15.21 -32.45 24.95
N TYR A 524 15.37 -33.76 24.80
CA TYR A 524 16.65 -34.45 24.64
C TYR A 524 16.83 -35.03 23.22
N ASP A 525 16.02 -34.61 22.23
CA ASP A 525 16.16 -35.06 20.83
C ASP A 525 17.55 -34.73 20.25
N GLU A 526 17.99 -35.37 19.17
CA GLU A 526 19.26 -35.02 18.55
C GLU A 526 19.18 -33.72 17.74
N ASP A 527 18.01 -33.42 17.16
CA ASP A 527 17.80 -32.24 16.32
C ASP A 527 17.37 -31.03 17.17
N ILE A 528 18.06 -29.92 16.97
CA ILE A 528 17.85 -28.68 17.74
C ILE A 528 16.46 -28.09 17.56
N TRP A 529 15.86 -28.22 16.37
CA TRP A 529 14.52 -27.69 16.07
C TRP A 529 13.44 -28.52 16.75
N VAL A 530 13.64 -29.84 16.86
CA VAL A 530 12.76 -30.72 17.63
C VAL A 530 12.79 -30.34 19.11
N LYS A 531 13.97 -30.11 19.69
CA LYS A 531 14.10 -29.61 21.07
C LYS A 531 13.37 -28.29 21.26
N SER A 532 13.60 -27.31 20.38
CA SER A 532 12.94 -26.00 20.45
C SER A 532 11.41 -26.12 20.37
N ALA A 533 10.89 -26.98 19.49
CA ALA A 533 9.47 -27.26 19.41
C ALA A 533 8.95 -27.88 20.71
N ALA A 534 9.68 -28.85 21.29
CA ALA A 534 9.29 -29.54 22.53
C ALA A 534 9.19 -28.57 23.71
N ILE A 535 10.20 -27.71 23.88
CA ILE A 535 10.22 -26.67 24.92
C ILE A 535 8.99 -25.76 24.79
N ARG A 536 8.71 -25.26 23.59
CA ARG A 536 7.56 -24.38 23.32
C ARG A 536 6.22 -25.09 23.53
N ALA A 537 6.12 -26.37 23.18
CA ALA A 537 4.92 -27.17 23.37
C ALA A 537 4.65 -27.40 24.87
N VAL A 538 5.67 -27.80 25.64
CA VAL A 538 5.58 -27.95 27.10
C VAL A 538 5.14 -26.64 27.76
N ALA A 539 5.76 -25.51 27.40
CA ALA A 539 5.37 -24.20 27.91
C ALA A 539 3.94 -23.78 27.50
N SER A 540 3.44 -24.27 26.36
CA SER A 540 2.08 -23.95 25.89
C SER A 540 0.99 -24.79 26.56
N ILE A 541 1.33 -25.99 27.02
CA ILE A 541 0.44 -26.82 27.86
C ILE A 541 0.23 -26.12 29.22
N GLY A 542 1.27 -25.52 29.79
CA GLY A 542 1.15 -24.62 30.94
C GLY A 542 0.93 -25.31 32.29
N GLU A 543 0.96 -26.64 32.34
CA GLU A 543 0.72 -27.43 33.54
C GLU A 543 1.71 -28.59 33.64
N GLY A 544 2.10 -28.93 34.88
CA GLY A 544 2.96 -30.05 35.20
C GLY A 544 4.30 -29.64 35.80
N ASP A 545 4.98 -30.62 36.39
CA ASP A 545 6.30 -30.46 37.01
C ASP A 545 7.39 -30.56 35.92
N VAL A 546 7.73 -29.40 35.36
CA VAL A 546 8.68 -29.25 34.24
C VAL A 546 9.85 -28.32 34.55
N ALA A 547 9.87 -27.77 35.77
CA ALA A 547 10.85 -26.78 36.22
C ALA A 547 12.27 -27.35 36.13
N ASP A 548 12.50 -28.52 36.73
CA ASP A 548 13.81 -29.18 36.75
C ASP A 548 14.36 -29.42 35.34
N GLN A 549 13.52 -29.91 34.42
CA GLN A 549 13.93 -30.24 33.05
C GLN A 549 14.26 -28.98 32.26
N LEU A 550 13.45 -27.92 32.37
CA LEU A 550 13.73 -26.65 31.69
C LEU A 550 14.94 -25.92 32.29
N THR A 551 15.12 -25.97 33.61
CA THR A 551 16.32 -25.45 34.29
C THR A 551 17.58 -26.20 33.86
N GLN A 552 17.53 -27.51 33.66
CA GLN A 552 18.67 -28.27 33.16
C GLN A 552 19.12 -27.76 31.78
N LEU A 553 18.19 -27.40 30.90
CA LEU A 553 18.50 -26.88 29.56
C LEU A 553 19.22 -25.53 29.58
N LEU A 554 19.10 -24.74 30.66
CA LEU A 554 19.85 -23.50 30.81
C LEU A 554 21.35 -23.75 30.99
N ASN A 555 21.72 -24.89 31.62
CA ASN A 555 23.11 -25.24 31.91
C ASN A 555 23.74 -26.07 30.79
N ASP A 556 22.99 -27.01 30.23
CA ASP A 556 23.51 -28.01 29.28
C ASP A 556 23.20 -27.63 27.80
N GLY A 557 22.43 -26.58 27.56
CA GLY A 557 21.95 -26.16 26.25
C GLY A 557 22.96 -25.35 25.44
N VAL A 558 22.85 -25.42 24.11
CA VAL A 558 23.51 -24.48 23.19
C VAL A 558 22.68 -23.19 23.14
N GLY A 559 23.29 -22.03 22.90
CA GLY A 559 22.67 -20.69 23.00
C GLY A 559 21.20 -20.58 22.58
N LEU A 560 20.83 -21.08 21.40
CA LEU A 560 19.42 -21.09 20.93
C LEU A 560 18.47 -21.86 21.86
N ILE A 561 18.88 -23.03 22.36
CA ILE A 561 18.08 -23.83 23.31
C ILE A 561 17.94 -23.14 24.65
N VAL A 562 18.99 -22.47 25.11
CA VAL A 562 18.95 -21.68 26.35
C VAL A 562 17.95 -20.54 26.22
N ILE A 563 17.98 -19.79 25.11
CA ILE A 563 17.02 -18.72 24.83
C ILE A 563 15.58 -19.24 24.84
N VAL A 564 15.31 -20.33 24.11
CA VAL A 564 13.95 -20.90 24.05
C VAL A 564 13.50 -21.46 25.41
N ALA A 565 14.42 -22.00 26.22
CA ALA A 565 14.12 -22.42 27.59
C ALA A 565 13.82 -21.23 28.52
N LEU A 566 14.53 -20.12 28.39
CA LEU A 566 14.26 -18.88 29.12
C LEU A 566 12.87 -18.31 28.77
N GLU A 567 12.52 -18.27 27.48
CA GLU A 567 11.18 -17.90 27.00
C GLU A 567 10.08 -18.79 27.61
N ALA A 568 10.32 -20.10 27.62
CA ALA A 568 9.39 -21.07 28.20
C ALA A 568 9.21 -20.88 29.71
N LEU A 569 10.29 -20.73 30.45
CA LEU A 569 10.26 -20.49 31.90
C LEU A 569 9.56 -19.17 32.25
N GLY A 570 9.85 -18.10 31.50
CA GLY A 570 9.19 -16.81 31.65
C GLY A 570 7.68 -16.87 31.41
N LYS A 571 7.25 -17.59 30.37
CA LYS A 571 5.84 -17.82 30.07
C LYS A 571 5.12 -18.63 31.16
N LEU A 572 5.81 -19.60 31.77
CA LEU A 572 5.27 -20.42 32.85
C LEU A 572 5.29 -19.71 34.21
N ALA A 573 6.10 -18.65 34.36
CA ALA A 573 6.26 -17.85 35.56
C ALA A 573 6.57 -18.69 36.82
N LEU A 574 7.59 -19.56 36.72
CA LEU A 574 7.99 -20.46 37.80
C LEU A 574 9.04 -19.80 38.71
N ASP A 575 8.64 -19.29 39.87
CA ASP A 575 9.51 -18.58 40.82
C ASP A 575 10.72 -19.41 41.28
N GLU A 576 10.56 -20.72 41.43
CA GLU A 576 11.63 -21.65 41.82
C GLU A 576 12.79 -21.73 40.80
N THR A 577 12.56 -21.31 39.56
CA THR A 577 13.57 -21.31 38.48
C THR A 577 14.37 -20.02 38.40
N VAL A 578 13.97 -18.97 39.14
CA VAL A 578 14.62 -17.66 39.16
C VAL A 578 16.13 -17.75 39.42
N PRO A 579 16.65 -18.53 40.39
CA PRO A 579 18.09 -18.64 40.61
C PRO A 579 18.85 -19.16 39.39
N ALA A 580 18.27 -20.10 38.64
CA ALA A 580 18.89 -20.65 37.44
C ALA A 580 18.83 -19.66 36.27
N MET A 581 17.73 -18.92 36.12
CA MET A 581 17.63 -17.86 35.11
C MET A 581 18.58 -16.70 35.42
N MET A 582 18.81 -16.36 36.70
CA MET A 582 19.83 -15.38 37.09
C MET A 582 21.24 -15.80 36.68
N ASN A 583 21.58 -17.10 36.75
CA ASN A 583 22.86 -17.60 36.27
C ASN A 583 23.04 -17.38 34.76
N ALA A 584 21.95 -17.50 33.97
CA ALA A 584 21.97 -17.24 32.53
C ALA A 584 22.24 -15.75 32.19
N MET A 585 21.99 -14.82 33.11
CA MET A 585 22.36 -13.40 32.94
C MET A 585 23.89 -13.18 32.94
N GLU A 586 24.67 -14.17 33.33
CA GLU A 586 26.14 -14.12 33.33
C GLU A 586 26.78 -14.85 32.13
N ASN A 587 25.95 -15.25 31.15
CA ASN A 587 26.42 -15.95 29.96
C ASN A 587 27.33 -15.05 29.08
N GLU A 588 28.27 -15.67 28.37
CA GLU A 588 29.14 -14.96 27.42
C GLU A 588 28.37 -14.47 26.17
N ASP A 589 27.31 -15.18 25.79
CA ASP A 589 26.43 -14.83 24.68
C ASP A 589 25.41 -13.77 25.11
N ASN A 590 25.52 -12.58 24.51
CA ASN A 590 24.65 -11.45 24.83
C ASN A 590 23.17 -11.74 24.50
N GLU A 591 22.87 -12.60 23.53
CA GLU A 591 21.48 -12.96 23.19
C GLU A 591 20.84 -13.78 24.32
N VAL A 592 21.61 -14.69 24.93
CA VAL A 592 21.18 -15.45 26.11
C VAL A 592 20.93 -14.51 27.29
N VAL A 593 21.86 -13.58 27.51
CA VAL A 593 21.74 -12.59 28.60
C VAL A 593 20.51 -11.71 28.42
N LYS A 594 20.28 -11.21 27.20
CA LYS A 594 19.10 -10.41 26.86
C LYS A 594 17.82 -11.20 27.06
N ALA A 595 17.75 -12.44 26.58
CA ALA A 595 16.59 -13.30 26.76
C ALA A 595 16.30 -13.58 28.25
N ALA A 596 17.32 -13.75 29.08
CA ALA A 596 17.16 -13.94 30.52
C ALA A 596 16.56 -12.70 31.18
N VAL A 597 17.07 -11.51 30.82
CA VAL A 597 16.53 -10.22 31.29
C VAL A 597 15.05 -10.06 30.92
N GLU A 598 14.69 -10.30 29.66
CA GLU A 598 13.33 -10.05 29.16
C GLU A 598 12.29 -11.03 29.74
N ASN A 599 12.67 -12.28 30.00
CA ASN A 599 11.74 -13.34 30.39
C ASN A 599 11.62 -13.56 31.91
N MET A 600 12.27 -12.74 32.72
CA MET A 600 12.18 -12.79 34.19
C MET A 600 11.30 -11.67 34.79
N SER A 601 10.53 -10.96 33.97
CA SER A 601 9.67 -9.84 34.41
C SER A 601 8.59 -10.25 35.43
N PHE A 602 8.23 -11.53 35.51
CA PHE A 602 7.27 -12.05 36.49
C PHE A 602 7.81 -12.09 37.93
N SER A 603 9.13 -12.12 38.12
CA SER A 603 9.75 -12.32 39.44
C SER A 603 9.85 -11.02 40.24
N GLU A 604 9.50 -11.08 41.54
CA GLU A 604 9.68 -9.98 42.51
C GLU A 604 10.91 -10.17 43.41
N ASP A 605 11.82 -11.09 43.05
CA ASP A 605 13.01 -11.37 43.85
C ASP A 605 13.94 -10.14 43.94
N GLU A 606 14.23 -9.66 45.16
CA GLU A 606 15.05 -8.46 45.39
C GLU A 606 16.50 -8.62 44.86
N THR A 607 17.03 -9.85 44.85
CA THR A 607 18.38 -10.14 44.34
C THR A 607 18.40 -10.06 42.81
N TYR A 608 17.35 -10.53 42.15
CA TYR A 608 17.14 -10.34 40.71
C TYR A 608 17.01 -8.85 40.37
N LEU A 609 16.16 -8.09 41.06
CA LEU A 609 16.00 -6.65 40.79
C LEU A 609 17.31 -5.88 40.98
N THR A 610 18.09 -6.22 42.02
CA THR A 610 19.41 -5.63 42.25
C THR A 610 20.38 -5.95 41.10
N LYS A 611 20.37 -7.19 40.62
CA LYS A 611 21.20 -7.59 39.46
C LYS A 611 20.74 -6.89 38.19
N LEU A 612 19.44 -6.83 37.92
CA LEU A 612 18.86 -6.18 36.74
C LEU A 612 19.20 -4.68 36.69
N MET A 613 19.19 -3.99 37.83
CA MET A 613 19.62 -2.59 37.92
C MET A 613 21.06 -2.36 37.45
N SER A 614 21.98 -3.31 37.66
CA SER A 614 23.35 -3.16 37.17
C SER A 614 23.47 -3.28 35.64
N PHE A 615 22.43 -3.75 34.95
CA PHE A 615 22.45 -3.97 33.50
C PHE A 615 22.11 -2.70 32.71
N ILE A 616 21.66 -1.64 33.39
CA ILE A 616 21.54 -0.29 32.81
C ILE A 616 22.90 0.20 32.29
N ASP A 617 24.00 -0.21 32.92
CA ASP A 617 25.37 0.14 32.51
C ASP A 617 26.07 -0.98 31.73
N HIS A 618 25.32 -1.94 31.17
CA HIS A 618 25.90 -3.07 30.45
C HIS A 618 26.62 -2.63 29.15
N LYS A 619 27.71 -3.31 28.80
CA LYS A 619 28.54 -3.01 27.61
C LYS A 619 27.76 -3.07 26.29
N ASN A 620 26.81 -4.01 26.19
CA ASN A 620 25.96 -4.21 25.02
C ASN A 620 24.68 -3.39 25.16
N TRP A 621 24.40 -2.55 24.17
CA TRP A 621 23.27 -1.63 24.14
C TRP A 621 21.91 -2.34 24.17
N GLU A 622 21.76 -3.50 23.52
CA GLU A 622 20.49 -4.23 23.50
C GLU A 622 20.08 -4.71 24.90
N ILE A 623 21.07 -5.12 25.69
CA ILE A 623 20.86 -5.53 27.08
C ILE A 623 20.47 -4.33 27.95
N ARG A 624 21.05 -3.14 27.68
CA ARG A 624 20.62 -1.89 28.37
C ARG A 624 19.15 -1.61 28.08
N VAL A 625 18.74 -1.63 26.81
CA VAL A 625 17.33 -1.42 26.41
C VAL A 625 16.39 -2.42 27.10
N ALA A 626 16.73 -3.71 27.05
CA ALA A 626 15.95 -4.76 27.69
C ALA A 626 15.79 -4.52 29.21
N ALA A 627 16.90 -4.20 29.89
CA ALA A 627 16.88 -3.94 31.33
C ALA A 627 16.05 -2.70 31.69
N ILE A 628 16.19 -1.61 30.92
CA ILE A 628 15.42 -0.36 31.11
C ILE A 628 13.93 -0.64 30.97
N LYS A 629 13.54 -1.37 29.93
CA LYS A 629 12.14 -1.73 29.67
C LYS A 629 11.54 -2.51 30.84
N VAL A 630 12.20 -3.59 31.26
CA VAL A 630 11.70 -4.45 32.36
C VAL A 630 11.66 -3.67 33.68
N LEU A 631 12.69 -2.89 34.00
CA LEU A 631 12.70 -2.07 35.24
C LEU A 631 11.60 -1.00 35.24
N SER A 632 11.31 -0.39 34.08
CA SER A 632 10.25 0.61 33.93
C SER A 632 8.87 0.01 34.18
N GLU A 633 8.60 -1.18 33.61
CA GLU A 633 7.35 -1.92 33.84
C GLU A 633 7.14 -2.27 35.32
N LYS A 634 8.22 -2.58 36.05
CA LYS A 634 8.18 -2.95 37.48
C LYS A 634 8.17 -1.75 38.44
N ASN A 635 8.30 -0.52 37.96
CA ASN A 635 8.30 0.71 38.75
C ASN A 635 9.24 0.67 39.98
N VAL A 636 10.49 0.26 39.75
CA VAL A 636 11.49 0.07 40.82
C VAL A 636 11.89 1.42 41.45
N LYS A 637 11.98 1.46 42.78
CA LYS A 637 12.40 2.67 43.52
C LYS A 637 13.80 3.11 43.12
N GLY A 638 13.97 4.41 42.84
CA GLY A 638 15.26 5.00 42.47
C GLY A 638 15.61 4.91 40.98
N LEU A 639 14.78 4.23 40.17
CA LEU A 639 15.03 4.05 38.73
C LEU A 639 15.14 5.39 37.98
N LYS A 640 14.29 6.38 38.31
CA LYS A 640 14.31 7.71 37.68
C LYS A 640 15.68 8.39 37.80
N GLU A 641 16.28 8.36 38.99
CA GLU A 641 17.60 8.96 39.21
C GLU A 641 18.70 8.21 38.45
N MET A 642 18.61 6.87 38.37
CA MET A 642 19.56 6.05 37.63
C MET A 642 19.49 6.30 36.12
N LEU A 643 18.27 6.33 35.56
CA LEU A 643 18.03 6.59 34.15
C LEU A 643 18.48 8.00 33.75
N SER A 644 18.23 9.02 34.57
CA SER A 644 18.74 10.38 34.30
C SER A 644 20.27 10.43 34.26
N LYS A 645 20.96 9.74 35.19
CA LYS A 645 22.43 9.66 35.18
C LYS A 645 22.97 8.90 33.97
N ARG A 646 22.29 7.83 33.54
CA ARG A 646 22.68 7.07 32.35
C ARG A 646 22.48 7.89 31.08
N LEU A 647 21.39 8.65 30.97
CA LEU A 647 21.10 9.53 29.83
C LEU A 647 22.22 10.52 29.55
N ASP A 648 22.83 11.08 30.60
CA ASP A 648 23.96 12.02 30.49
C ASP A 648 25.24 11.37 29.90
N LEU A 649 25.33 10.04 29.93
CA LEU A 649 26.51 9.25 29.55
C LEU A 649 26.26 8.33 28.33
N GLU A 650 25.06 8.34 27.76
CA GLU A 650 24.64 7.45 26.69
C GLU A 650 24.88 8.07 25.31
N ASP A 651 25.42 7.28 24.39
CA ASP A 651 25.74 7.68 23.02
C ASP A 651 24.94 6.91 21.97
N ASP A 652 24.22 5.85 22.37
CA ASP A 652 23.36 5.06 21.49
C ASP A 652 21.93 5.64 21.42
N ASP A 653 21.49 6.03 20.22
CA ASP A 653 20.19 6.66 19.98
C ASP A 653 19.00 5.78 20.41
N LEU A 654 19.10 4.45 20.28
CA LEU A 654 18.02 3.53 20.65
C LEU A 654 17.91 3.42 22.17
N VAL A 655 19.05 3.41 22.87
CA VAL A 655 19.07 3.44 24.34
C VAL A 655 18.54 4.78 24.85
N ILE A 656 18.96 5.90 24.26
CA ILE A 656 18.45 7.25 24.60
C ILE A 656 16.92 7.31 24.43
N SER A 657 16.38 6.79 23.33
CA SER A 657 14.95 6.72 23.10
C SER A 657 14.24 5.90 24.17
N SER A 658 14.77 4.72 24.51
CA SER A 658 14.20 3.85 25.54
C SER A 658 14.23 4.49 26.93
N ILE A 659 15.31 5.19 27.29
CA ILE A 659 15.41 5.95 28.55
C ILE A 659 14.36 7.05 28.62
N ASN A 660 14.21 7.83 27.55
CA ASN A 660 13.24 8.93 27.50
C ASN A 660 11.79 8.42 27.62
N GLU A 661 11.47 7.32 26.95
CA GLU A 661 10.17 6.65 27.08
C GLU A 661 9.93 6.18 28.52
N ALA A 662 10.89 5.46 29.12
CA ALA A 662 10.80 4.99 30.49
C ALA A 662 10.62 6.14 31.50
N LEU A 663 11.37 7.25 31.35
CA LEU A 663 11.26 8.43 32.21
C LEU A 663 9.90 9.13 32.08
N SER A 664 9.27 9.08 30.91
CA SER A 664 7.93 9.64 30.70
C SER A 664 6.82 8.82 31.38
N ASN A 665 7.04 7.50 31.53
CA ASN A 665 6.09 6.58 32.16
C ASN A 665 6.24 6.49 33.69
N LEU A 666 7.39 6.91 34.23
CA LEU A 666 7.65 6.93 35.68
C LEU A 666 7.12 8.24 36.31
N THR A 667 5.96 8.16 36.96
CA THR A 667 5.34 9.28 37.71
C THR A 667 6.17 9.75 38.89
#